data_AF-A0A2I4CQM5-F1
#
_entry.id   AF-A0A2I4CQM5-F1
#
_cell.length_a   1.000
_cell.length_b   1.000
_cell.length_c   1.000
_cell.angle_alpha   90.00
_cell.angle_beta   90.00
_cell.angle_gamma   90.00
#
_symmetry.space_group_name_H-M   'P 1'
#
loop_
_entity.id
_entity.type
_entity.pdbx_description
1 polymer ?
#
loop_
_entity_poly.entity_id
_entity_poly.type
_entity_poly.pdbx_seq_one_letter_code
_entity_poly.pdbx_strand_id
1 'polypeptide(L)'
;MSGSREEERRKLADIINHWNANRLDLFEISQPTEDLEFHGVMRFYFQDRVAGNFATKCIRVSSTATTQDVIETLAEKFRPDMRMLSSPKYSLYEVHVSGEERQLDLDEKPLVVQLNWNKDDREGRFVLKNENDILPKKSQSNGPEKEKDGVIQNFKRTLSKKEKKKEKKREKEFARIPDGDEQTLGREDGENSRLAAEVYKDMPETSFTRTISNPEVVMKRRRQQKLEKRMQEFMSSDGRPESGGTLRIYADSLKPNIPYKTILLSTRDTADFAVIEALEKYGLEKENPREYCIARQDEKSGKEVVLDDLECPLQIFRDWPADRGSLVFQLKKRPPDHQGRKGRKVEDKGLRGKDGLLPPEKLPYLVELSPGRGNHYAYYAYRHQEDGSDSRDKPKLYRLQQSITEVGSDCTDDGAIQLLGPGILPHHCNLMHSEGMVTVTPHGPDADTFVDGQRVTETTVLRSGSTLQFGSAHVFKFVDPTYDQGGRREPAAAAMRSRHKSGCQSEDTFLSAIINYTNSSTVHFKLSPTYVLYMACRYVLSPAYRPDMSPSERTHKVIAIINKMVTMMEGVIQEIPEGDQKQKNIAGALAFWMANASELLNFIKQDRDLSRVTLDAQDILAHLVQMAFKYLVHCLQADLNNYMPAFLDDPEEHNPQRPKIEDVLHTLTGAMSLLRRCRVNAALTIQLFSQLFHFINMWLFNKLVTDTESGLC
;
A
#
# COMPACT_ATOMS: atom_id res chain seq x y z
N MET A 1 -18.60 -51.80 -6.33
CA MET A 1 -17.34 -51.26 -5.74
C MET A 1 -16.87 -49.95 -6.38
N SER A 2 -17.38 -49.52 -7.55
CA SER A 2 -16.98 -48.23 -8.19
C SER A 2 -17.46 -46.98 -7.45
N GLY A 3 -18.60 -47.03 -6.75
CA GLY A 3 -19.15 -45.87 -6.04
C GLY A 3 -18.27 -45.34 -4.90
N SER A 4 -17.53 -46.22 -4.18
CA SER A 4 -16.63 -45.81 -3.09
C SER A 4 -15.39 -45.11 -3.62
N ARG A 5 -14.81 -45.62 -4.72
CA ARG A 5 -13.57 -45.08 -5.30
C ARG A 5 -13.78 -43.72 -5.96
N GLU A 6 -14.93 -43.52 -6.60
CA GLU A 6 -15.31 -42.21 -7.15
C GLU A 6 -15.60 -41.19 -6.05
N GLU A 7 -16.20 -41.61 -4.93
CA GLU A 7 -16.40 -40.73 -3.76
C GLU A 7 -15.07 -40.34 -3.10
N GLU A 8 -14.13 -41.29 -2.97
CA GLU A 8 -12.76 -41.03 -2.50
C GLU A 8 -12.02 -40.08 -3.45
N ARG A 9 -12.17 -40.25 -4.76
CA ARG A 9 -11.58 -39.37 -5.77
C ARG A 9 -12.09 -37.95 -5.64
N ARG A 10 -13.40 -37.77 -5.44
CA ARG A 10 -13.99 -36.43 -5.22
C ARG A 10 -13.49 -35.79 -3.94
N LYS A 11 -13.44 -36.52 -2.83
CA LYS A 11 -12.89 -36.02 -1.56
C LYS A 11 -11.43 -35.60 -1.71
N LEU A 12 -10.62 -36.41 -2.41
CA LEU A 12 -9.22 -36.09 -2.68
C LEU A 12 -9.08 -34.86 -3.58
N ALA A 13 -9.91 -34.76 -4.62
CA ALA A 13 -9.96 -33.58 -5.48
C ALA A 13 -10.33 -32.32 -4.69
N ASP A 14 -11.28 -32.39 -3.76
CA ASP A 14 -11.66 -31.26 -2.90
C ASP A 14 -10.50 -30.84 -1.98
N ILE A 15 -9.76 -31.79 -1.41
CA ILE A 15 -8.56 -31.50 -0.59
C ILE A 15 -7.48 -30.83 -1.44
N ILE A 16 -7.23 -31.33 -2.65
CA ILE A 16 -6.25 -30.76 -3.59
C ILE A 16 -6.68 -29.35 -4.04
N ASN A 17 -7.96 -29.16 -4.34
CA ASN A 17 -8.51 -27.84 -4.70
C ASN A 17 -8.35 -26.85 -3.55
N HIS A 18 -8.63 -27.27 -2.32
CA HIS A 18 -8.43 -26.45 -1.12
C HIS A 18 -6.95 -26.13 -0.89
N TRP A 19 -6.06 -27.11 -1.11
CA TRP A 19 -4.61 -26.92 -1.08
C TRP A 19 -4.15 -25.87 -2.09
N ASN A 20 -4.50 -26.06 -3.37
CA ASN A 20 -4.12 -25.17 -4.46
C ASN A 20 -4.67 -23.75 -4.25
N ALA A 21 -5.87 -23.61 -3.66
CA ALA A 21 -6.47 -22.31 -3.35
C ALA A 21 -5.77 -21.57 -2.19
N ASN A 22 -5.27 -22.29 -1.18
CA ASN A 22 -4.74 -21.69 0.05
C ASN A 22 -3.20 -21.59 0.09
N ARG A 23 -2.48 -22.48 -0.61
CA ARG A 23 -1.01 -22.57 -0.60
C ARG A 23 -0.40 -22.09 -1.91
N LEU A 24 -0.71 -20.84 -2.26
CA LEU A 24 -0.21 -20.18 -3.47
C LEU A 24 1.32 -19.99 -3.50
N ASP A 25 1.98 -20.14 -2.34
CA ASP A 25 3.43 -20.12 -2.17
C ASP A 25 4.12 -21.40 -2.70
N LEU A 26 3.35 -22.48 -2.83
CA LEU A 26 3.80 -23.78 -3.32
C LEU A 26 3.24 -24.06 -4.73
N PHE A 27 3.82 -25.05 -5.41
CA PHE A 27 3.36 -25.44 -6.74
C PHE A 27 2.01 -26.15 -6.67
N GLU A 28 1.22 -25.96 -7.72
CA GLU A 28 -0.08 -26.63 -7.84
C GLU A 28 0.10 -28.16 -7.93
N ILE A 29 -0.81 -28.87 -7.28
CA ILE A 29 -0.95 -30.32 -7.36
C ILE A 29 -2.03 -30.66 -8.38
N SER A 30 -1.73 -31.60 -9.29
CA SER A 30 -2.66 -32.05 -10.32
C SER A 30 -3.88 -32.75 -9.72
N GLN A 31 -4.99 -32.75 -10.46
CA GLN A 31 -6.16 -33.54 -10.09
C GLN A 31 -5.82 -35.04 -10.01
N PRO A 32 -6.51 -35.80 -9.14
CA PRO A 32 -6.30 -37.23 -9.03
C PRO A 32 -6.82 -37.97 -10.26
N THR A 33 -6.02 -38.90 -10.75
CA THR A 33 -6.39 -39.87 -11.80
C THR A 33 -7.48 -40.82 -11.30
N GLU A 34 -7.98 -41.69 -12.19
CA GLU A 34 -8.93 -42.74 -11.80
C GLU A 34 -8.36 -43.70 -10.75
N ASP A 35 -7.03 -43.80 -10.67
CA ASP A 35 -6.33 -44.62 -9.69
C ASP A 35 -6.05 -43.91 -8.35
N LEU A 36 -6.54 -42.69 -8.16
CA LEU A 36 -6.25 -41.80 -7.03
C LEU A 36 -4.79 -41.33 -6.98
N GLU A 37 -4.05 -41.51 -8.07
CA GLU A 37 -2.69 -41.00 -8.22
C GLU A 37 -2.74 -39.53 -8.63
N PHE A 38 -1.84 -38.71 -8.09
CA PHE A 38 -1.72 -37.31 -8.44
C PHE A 38 -0.25 -36.92 -8.44
N HIS A 39 0.07 -35.85 -9.14
CA HIS A 39 1.43 -35.37 -9.30
C HIS A 39 1.54 -33.93 -8.86
N GLY A 40 2.69 -33.55 -8.34
CA GLY A 40 2.99 -32.17 -8.00
C GLY A 40 4.47 -31.92 -8.17
N VAL A 41 4.84 -30.67 -8.44
CA VAL A 41 6.25 -30.29 -8.33
C VAL A 41 6.55 -29.89 -6.89
N MET A 42 7.61 -30.49 -6.37
CA MET A 42 8.08 -30.25 -5.01
C MET A 42 9.41 -29.55 -5.05
N ARG A 43 9.58 -28.61 -4.13
CA ARG A 43 10.81 -27.83 -3.97
C ARG A 43 11.67 -28.44 -2.87
N PHE A 44 12.91 -28.76 -3.23
CA PHE A 44 13.91 -29.36 -2.35
C PHE A 44 15.13 -28.45 -2.22
N TYR A 45 15.70 -28.44 -1.03
CA TYR A 45 16.89 -27.66 -0.69
C TYR A 45 18.05 -28.59 -0.35
N PHE A 46 19.25 -28.27 -0.81
CA PHE A 46 20.47 -29.00 -0.49
C PHE A 46 21.50 -28.03 0.08
N GLN A 47 22.03 -28.34 1.27
CA GLN A 47 23.04 -27.50 1.92
C GLN A 47 24.42 -27.79 1.31
N ASP A 48 24.96 -26.87 0.50
CA ASP A 48 26.34 -27.00 0.02
C ASP A 48 27.31 -26.45 1.07
N ARG A 49 27.92 -27.35 1.84
CA ARG A 49 28.92 -26.99 2.87
C ARG A 49 30.17 -26.33 2.32
N VAL A 50 30.48 -26.49 1.03
CA VAL A 50 31.65 -25.85 0.40
C VAL A 50 31.38 -24.38 0.11
N ALA A 51 30.15 -24.05 -0.29
CA ALA A 51 29.74 -22.69 -0.64
C ALA A 51 29.08 -21.93 0.52
N GLY A 52 28.62 -22.62 1.56
CA GLY A 52 27.86 -22.02 2.67
C GLY A 52 26.46 -21.55 2.27
N ASN A 53 25.94 -22.00 1.13
CA ASN A 53 24.64 -21.60 0.57
C ASN A 53 23.76 -22.83 0.31
N PHE A 54 22.44 -22.64 0.28
CA PHE A 54 21.49 -23.66 -0.15
C PHE A 54 21.33 -23.65 -1.68
N ALA A 55 21.48 -24.82 -2.30
CA ALA A 55 21.03 -25.05 -3.66
C ALA A 55 19.55 -25.47 -3.64
N THR A 56 18.75 -24.96 -4.58
CA THR A 56 17.32 -25.29 -4.68
C THR A 56 17.05 -26.05 -5.97
N LYS A 57 16.25 -27.12 -5.91
CA LYS A 57 15.75 -27.83 -7.08
C LYS A 57 14.27 -28.14 -6.94
N CYS A 58 13.58 -28.10 -8.06
CA CYS A 58 12.19 -28.50 -8.16
C CYS A 58 12.13 -29.76 -9.02
N ILE A 59 11.45 -30.81 -8.54
CA ILE A 59 11.23 -32.03 -9.31
C ILE A 59 9.75 -32.41 -9.25
N ARG A 60 9.27 -33.04 -10.32
CA ARG A 60 7.93 -33.63 -10.35
C ARG A 60 7.95 -34.91 -9.53
N VAL A 61 7.02 -35.02 -8.59
CA VAL A 61 6.88 -36.17 -7.69
C VAL A 61 5.48 -36.74 -7.84
N SER A 62 5.36 -38.06 -7.82
CA SER A 62 4.05 -38.72 -7.77
C SER A 62 3.60 -38.93 -6.32
N SER A 63 2.29 -38.98 -6.08
CA SER A 63 1.73 -39.36 -4.78
C SER A 63 2.05 -40.80 -4.37
N THR A 64 2.53 -41.61 -5.32
CA THR A 64 3.02 -42.97 -5.09
C THR A 64 4.53 -43.05 -4.87
N ALA A 65 5.29 -42.00 -5.22
CA ALA A 65 6.75 -41.99 -5.11
C ALA A 65 7.19 -41.95 -3.65
N THR A 66 8.13 -42.83 -3.30
CA THR A 66 8.67 -42.93 -1.95
C THR A 66 9.77 -41.89 -1.71
N THR A 67 10.08 -41.62 -0.46
CA THR A 67 11.23 -40.79 -0.06
C THR A 67 12.52 -41.31 -0.68
N GLN A 68 12.69 -42.64 -0.78
CA GLN A 68 13.83 -43.25 -1.45
C GLN A 68 13.93 -42.86 -2.94
N ASP A 69 12.84 -42.99 -3.70
CA ASP A 69 12.81 -42.64 -5.14
C ASP A 69 13.15 -41.15 -5.36
N VAL A 70 12.63 -40.30 -4.47
CA VAL A 70 12.89 -38.86 -4.46
C VAL A 70 14.35 -38.57 -4.14
N ILE A 71 14.94 -39.22 -3.14
CA ILE A 71 16.36 -39.06 -2.77
C ILE A 71 17.27 -39.45 -3.94
N GLU A 72 17.01 -40.59 -4.60
CA GLU A 72 17.79 -41.06 -5.75
C GLU A 72 17.75 -40.04 -6.90
N THR A 73 16.55 -39.52 -7.21
CA THR A 73 16.36 -38.47 -8.22
C THR A 73 17.11 -37.18 -7.85
N LEU A 74 17.03 -36.75 -6.59
CA LEU A 74 17.69 -35.52 -6.13
C LEU A 74 19.22 -35.66 -6.10
N ALA A 75 19.74 -36.84 -5.73
CA ALA A 75 21.17 -37.12 -5.73
C ALA A 75 21.76 -36.95 -7.14
N GLU A 76 21.08 -37.47 -8.17
CA GLU A 76 21.46 -37.26 -9.57
C GLU A 76 21.43 -35.78 -9.96
N LYS A 77 20.38 -35.07 -9.58
CA LYS A 77 20.19 -33.68 -10.00
C LYS A 77 21.14 -32.72 -9.28
N PHE A 78 21.46 -32.92 -8.00
CA PHE A 78 22.35 -32.02 -7.24
C PHE A 78 23.84 -32.25 -7.50
N ARG A 79 24.29 -33.49 -7.76
CA ARG A 79 25.69 -33.78 -8.12
C ARG A 79 25.83 -35.02 -9.04
N PRO A 80 25.75 -34.86 -10.37
CA PRO A 80 25.99 -35.95 -11.32
C PRO A 80 27.41 -36.54 -11.22
N ASP A 81 28.40 -35.71 -10.89
CA ASP A 81 29.83 -36.00 -11.05
C ASP A 81 30.48 -36.82 -9.91
N MET A 82 29.77 -37.14 -8.82
CA MET A 82 30.37 -37.80 -7.64
C MET A 82 30.12 -39.30 -7.52
N ARG A 83 29.52 -39.96 -8.52
CA ARG A 83 29.30 -41.42 -8.51
C ARG A 83 30.59 -42.25 -8.34
N MET A 84 31.75 -41.68 -8.66
CA MET A 84 33.00 -42.45 -8.71
C MET A 84 33.75 -42.59 -7.37
N LEU A 85 33.36 -41.90 -6.29
CA LEU A 85 34.20 -41.84 -5.06
C LEU A 85 33.53 -42.24 -3.73
N SER A 86 32.21 -42.39 -3.66
CA SER A 86 31.47 -43.06 -2.58
C SER A 86 29.97 -42.95 -2.88
N SER A 87 29.14 -43.95 -2.53
CA SER A 87 27.68 -43.77 -2.51
C SER A 87 27.33 -42.84 -1.34
N PRO A 88 26.96 -41.57 -1.60
CA PRO A 88 26.59 -40.68 -0.51
C PRO A 88 25.28 -41.19 0.09
N LYS A 89 25.24 -41.37 1.41
CA LYS A 89 23.96 -41.64 2.10
C LYS A 89 23.27 -40.31 2.28
N TYR A 90 22.16 -40.12 1.58
CA TYR A 90 21.34 -38.94 1.72
C TYR A 90 20.09 -39.25 2.52
N SER A 91 19.65 -38.27 3.31
CA SER A 91 18.41 -38.33 4.07
C SER A 91 17.61 -37.05 3.84
N LEU A 92 16.29 -37.20 3.74
CA LEU A 92 15.36 -36.12 3.48
C LEU A 92 14.71 -35.66 4.78
N TYR A 93 14.73 -34.36 5.03
CA TYR A 93 14.17 -33.74 6.22
C TYR A 93 13.04 -32.79 5.85
N GLU A 94 11.97 -32.80 6.62
CA GLU A 94 10.96 -31.75 6.67
C GLU A 94 11.31 -30.78 7.79
N VAL A 95 11.39 -29.48 7.46
CA VAL A 95 11.82 -28.43 8.38
C VAL A 95 10.79 -27.30 8.43
N HIS A 96 10.31 -26.98 9.62
CA HIS A 96 9.28 -25.97 9.85
C HIS A 96 9.84 -24.65 10.39
N VAL A 97 9.08 -23.57 10.20
CA VAL A 97 9.40 -22.23 10.74
C VAL A 97 9.53 -22.24 12.27
N SER A 98 8.80 -23.14 12.94
CA SER A 98 8.85 -23.31 14.40
C SER A 98 10.20 -23.78 14.93
N GLY A 99 11.09 -24.27 14.06
CA GLY A 99 12.33 -24.92 14.46
C GLY A 99 12.24 -26.44 14.53
N GLU A 100 11.06 -27.02 14.32
CA GLU A 100 10.88 -28.47 14.24
C GLU A 100 11.51 -28.99 12.95
N GLU A 101 12.39 -29.99 13.07
CA GLU A 101 12.86 -30.79 11.94
C GLU A 101 12.56 -32.27 12.17
N ARG A 102 12.10 -32.95 11.12
CA ARG A 102 11.81 -34.38 11.11
C ARG A 102 12.47 -35.02 9.91
N GLN A 103 13.20 -36.12 10.13
CA GLN A 103 13.66 -36.98 9.04
C GLN A 103 12.48 -37.80 8.51
N LEU A 104 12.30 -37.82 7.19
CA LEU A 104 11.31 -38.69 6.55
C LEU A 104 11.84 -40.11 6.48
N ASP A 105 10.98 -41.08 6.75
CA ASP A 105 11.25 -42.49 6.53
C ASP A 105 11.31 -42.80 5.02
N LEU A 106 12.05 -43.85 4.65
CA LEU A 106 12.32 -44.16 3.24
C LEU A 106 11.07 -44.53 2.43
N ASP A 107 10.05 -45.08 3.09
CA ASP A 107 8.77 -45.51 2.52
C ASP A 107 7.68 -44.43 2.58
N GLU A 108 7.92 -43.32 3.28
CA GLU A 108 7.00 -42.18 3.27
C GLU A 108 6.87 -41.60 1.85
N LYS A 109 5.77 -40.87 1.63
CA LYS A 109 5.41 -40.29 0.33
C LYS A 109 5.51 -38.77 0.44
N PRO A 110 6.62 -38.14 0.02
CA PRO A 110 6.87 -36.72 0.27
C PRO A 110 5.75 -35.80 -0.22
N LEU A 111 5.13 -36.10 -1.38
CA LEU A 111 4.04 -35.28 -1.91
C LEU A 111 2.78 -35.35 -1.01
N VAL A 112 2.51 -36.51 -0.42
CA VAL A 112 1.41 -36.71 0.52
C VAL A 112 1.72 -36.04 1.86
N VAL A 113 2.98 -36.09 2.31
CA VAL A 113 3.45 -35.35 3.48
C VAL A 113 3.22 -33.84 3.27
N GLN A 114 3.63 -33.30 2.11
CA GLN A 114 3.41 -31.90 1.75
C GLN A 114 1.92 -31.53 1.78
N LEU A 115 1.05 -32.33 1.14
CA LEU A 115 -0.39 -32.10 1.11
C LEU A 115 -1.02 -32.04 2.53
N ASN A 116 -0.46 -32.78 3.49
CA ASN A 116 -0.95 -32.81 4.87
C ASN A 116 -0.57 -31.57 5.69
N TRP A 117 0.33 -30.69 5.22
CA TRP A 117 0.67 -29.45 5.93
C TRP A 117 -0.53 -28.53 6.17
N ASN A 118 -1.59 -28.68 5.37
CA ASN A 118 -2.85 -27.93 5.52
C ASN A 118 -3.59 -28.25 6.82
N LYS A 119 -3.43 -29.46 7.38
CA LYS A 119 -4.17 -29.85 8.60
C LYS A 119 -3.76 -29.04 9.83
N ASP A 120 -2.52 -28.54 9.83
CA ASP A 120 -1.90 -27.88 10.97
C ASP A 120 -1.40 -26.44 10.63
N ASP A 121 -1.74 -25.91 9.45
CA ASP A 121 -1.22 -24.64 8.91
C ASP A 121 0.32 -24.54 8.98
N ARG A 122 1.00 -25.67 8.76
CA ARG A 122 2.45 -25.77 8.87
C ARG A 122 3.11 -25.23 7.60
N GLU A 123 4.00 -24.25 7.75
CA GLU A 123 4.95 -23.88 6.70
C GLU A 123 6.18 -24.79 6.82
N GLY A 124 6.49 -25.54 5.77
CA GLY A 124 7.53 -26.57 5.76
C GLY A 124 8.45 -26.45 4.54
N ARG A 125 9.68 -26.96 4.67
CA ARG A 125 10.67 -27.06 3.61
C ARG A 125 11.33 -28.43 3.62
N PHE A 126 11.47 -29.05 2.45
CA PHE A 126 12.20 -30.32 2.32
C PHE A 126 13.69 -30.08 2.09
N VAL A 127 14.54 -30.59 2.97
CA VAL A 127 15.99 -30.41 2.95
C VAL A 127 16.68 -31.77 2.80
N LEU A 128 17.46 -31.93 1.74
CA LEU A 128 18.32 -33.09 1.51
C LEU A 128 19.65 -32.89 2.25
N LYS A 129 20.02 -33.81 3.14
CA LYS A 129 21.29 -33.82 3.88
C LYS A 129 22.15 -35.01 3.45
N ASN A 130 23.46 -34.79 3.34
CA ASN A 130 24.45 -35.86 3.18
C ASN A 130 24.88 -36.37 4.56
N GLU A 131 24.56 -37.61 4.89
CA GLU A 131 24.92 -38.23 6.17
C GLU A 131 26.43 -38.42 6.33
N ASN A 132 27.17 -38.55 5.22
CA ASN A 132 28.62 -38.72 5.27
C ASN A 132 29.38 -37.45 5.71
N ASP A 133 28.71 -36.27 5.68
CA ASP A 133 29.27 -35.00 6.15
C ASP A 133 28.97 -34.73 7.64
N ILE A 134 28.26 -35.65 8.31
CA ILE A 134 27.98 -35.58 9.75
C ILE A 134 29.20 -36.17 10.49
N LEU A 135 29.90 -35.31 11.24
CA LEU A 135 31.01 -35.77 12.10
C LEU A 135 30.50 -36.88 13.04
N PRO A 136 31.18 -38.03 13.14
CA PRO A 136 30.74 -39.10 14.01
C PRO A 136 30.72 -38.62 15.47
N LYS A 137 29.58 -38.82 16.15
CA LYS A 137 29.43 -38.60 17.60
C LYS A 137 30.57 -39.35 18.30
N LYS A 138 31.43 -38.64 19.04
CA LYS A 138 32.45 -39.28 19.89
C LYS A 138 31.74 -40.12 20.96
N SER A 139 31.74 -41.44 20.77
CA SER A 139 31.43 -42.40 21.82
C SER A 139 32.48 -42.28 22.91
N GLN A 140 32.04 -42.00 24.14
CA GLN A 140 32.90 -42.06 25.32
C GLN A 140 33.32 -43.52 25.55
N SER A 141 34.57 -43.85 25.25
CA SER A 141 35.24 -44.98 25.88
C SER A 141 36.55 -44.50 26.50
N ASN A 142 36.69 -44.76 27.80
CA ASN A 142 37.90 -44.49 28.57
C ASN A 142 38.97 -45.55 28.25
N GLY A 143 40.15 -45.15 27.80
CA GLY A 143 41.33 -46.02 27.69
C GLY A 143 42.51 -45.35 26.97
N PRO A 144 43.77 -45.52 27.44
CA PRO A 144 44.88 -44.66 27.04
C PRO A 144 45.53 -45.07 25.71
N GLU A 145 46.16 -44.07 25.12
CA GLU A 145 46.75 -43.97 23.78
C GLU A 145 47.66 -45.13 23.36
N LYS A 146 47.61 -45.46 22.05
CA LYS A 146 48.79 -45.88 21.29
C LYS A 146 48.78 -45.25 19.90
N GLU A 147 49.82 -44.46 19.65
CA GLU A 147 50.25 -44.00 18.33
C GLU A 147 50.42 -45.17 17.36
N LYS A 148 49.99 -44.98 16.10
CA LYS A 148 50.78 -45.41 14.95
C LYS A 148 50.45 -44.57 13.72
N ASP A 149 51.54 -44.04 13.20
CA ASP A 149 51.75 -43.17 12.06
C ASP A 149 51.34 -43.82 10.71
N GLY A 150 51.04 -42.99 9.71
CA GLY A 150 50.70 -43.47 8.36
C GLY A 150 50.09 -42.42 7.41
N VAL A 151 50.89 -41.41 7.04
CA VAL A 151 51.04 -40.81 5.68
C VAL A 151 49.83 -41.02 4.74
N ILE A 152 49.04 -40.00 4.38
CA ILE A 152 49.28 -39.09 3.24
C ILE A 152 48.76 -37.67 3.55
N GLN A 153 49.69 -36.75 3.76
CA GLN A 153 49.46 -35.31 3.78
C GLN A 153 49.86 -34.76 2.41
N ASN A 154 48.97 -33.97 1.79
CA ASN A 154 49.26 -32.72 1.05
C ASN A 154 48.44 -32.56 -0.22
N PHE A 155 47.24 -31.95 -0.07
CA PHE A 155 46.76 -30.85 -0.92
C PHE A 155 45.66 -30.09 -0.15
N LYS A 156 46.04 -29.44 0.95
CA LYS A 156 45.20 -28.38 1.56
C LYS A 156 45.86 -27.04 1.27
N ARG A 157 45.25 -26.26 0.37
CA ARG A 157 45.57 -24.84 0.19
C ARG A 157 45.35 -24.14 1.52
N THR A 158 46.42 -23.58 2.07
CA THR A 158 46.39 -22.81 3.32
C THR A 158 45.59 -21.52 3.12
N LEU A 159 44.48 -21.37 3.86
CA LEU A 159 43.76 -20.09 3.97
C LEU A 159 44.70 -18.98 4.46
N SER A 160 44.50 -17.77 3.94
CA SER A 160 45.31 -16.60 4.24
C SER A 160 45.22 -16.24 5.73
N LYS A 161 46.32 -15.74 6.32
CA LYS A 161 46.40 -15.25 7.71
C LYS A 161 45.30 -14.23 8.07
N LYS A 162 44.67 -13.60 7.06
CA LYS A 162 43.55 -12.65 7.21
C LYS A 162 42.20 -13.34 7.45
N GLU A 163 41.96 -14.52 6.86
CA GLU A 163 40.71 -15.28 6.98
C GLU A 163 40.66 -16.06 8.29
N LYS A 164 41.79 -16.68 8.68
CA LYS A 164 41.94 -17.38 9.96
C LYS A 164 41.70 -16.47 11.17
N LYS A 165 41.95 -15.16 11.03
CA LYS A 165 41.66 -14.14 12.06
C LYS A 165 40.18 -13.73 12.10
N LYS A 166 39.48 -13.80 10.96
CA LYS A 166 38.04 -13.46 10.85
C LYS A 166 37.17 -14.59 11.39
N GLU A 167 37.56 -15.83 11.13
CA GLU A 167 36.92 -17.05 11.65
C GLU A 167 37.04 -17.15 13.18
N LYS A 168 38.26 -16.94 13.71
CA LYS A 168 38.52 -16.90 15.16
C LYS A 168 37.87 -15.72 15.89
N LYS A 169 37.51 -14.65 15.16
CA LYS A 169 36.75 -13.50 15.69
C LYS A 169 35.25 -13.81 15.73
N ARG A 170 34.73 -14.51 14.71
CA ARG A 170 33.34 -15.02 14.68
C ARG A 170 33.08 -16.06 15.77
N GLU A 171 33.98 -17.02 15.98
CA GLU A 171 33.85 -18.01 17.08
C GLU A 171 33.83 -17.37 18.48
N LYS A 172 34.65 -16.32 18.70
CA LYS A 172 34.71 -15.61 19.98
C LYS A 172 33.51 -14.70 20.26
N GLU A 173 32.81 -14.29 19.21
CA GLU A 173 31.63 -13.41 19.31
C GLU A 173 30.37 -14.22 19.65
N PHE A 174 30.30 -15.49 19.24
CA PHE A 174 29.21 -16.41 19.60
C PHE A 174 29.36 -17.05 21.00
N ALA A 175 30.55 -16.99 21.62
CA ALA A 175 30.80 -17.54 22.95
C ALA A 175 30.47 -16.58 24.12
N ARG A 176 29.86 -15.42 23.84
CA ARG A 176 29.44 -14.45 24.88
C ARG A 176 27.92 -14.35 24.94
N ILE A 177 27.30 -15.32 25.60
CA ILE A 177 25.97 -15.19 26.20
C ILE A 177 26.20 -15.42 27.71
N PRO A 178 25.72 -14.56 28.61
CA PRO A 178 25.93 -14.74 30.05
C PRO A 178 25.11 -15.94 30.55
N ASP A 179 25.76 -16.78 31.36
CA ASP A 179 25.11 -17.82 32.17
C ASP A 179 24.04 -17.20 33.08
N GLY A 180 22.83 -17.76 33.00
CA GLY A 180 21.72 -17.51 33.91
C GLY A 180 20.91 -18.79 34.07
N ASP A 181 21.29 -19.57 35.08
CA ASP A 181 20.64 -20.69 35.77
C ASP A 181 19.85 -21.76 34.97
N GLU A 182 20.37 -22.99 35.05
CA GLU A 182 19.76 -24.23 34.59
C GLU A 182 18.44 -24.58 35.31
N GLN A 183 17.45 -24.99 34.52
CA GLN A 183 16.62 -26.15 34.86
C GLN A 183 16.41 -27.01 33.60
N THR A 184 17.25 -28.05 33.49
CA THR A 184 17.06 -29.34 32.81
C THR A 184 15.87 -29.49 31.86
N LEU A 185 16.11 -29.53 30.53
CA LEU A 185 15.44 -30.38 29.53
C LEU A 185 16.21 -30.29 28.18
N GLY A 186 16.47 -31.44 27.52
CA GLY A 186 16.72 -31.58 26.07
C GLY A 186 18.01 -30.98 25.45
N ARG A 187 19.10 -31.76 25.39
CA ARG A 187 20.33 -31.40 24.62
C ARG A 187 20.20 -31.53 23.09
N GLU A 188 19.05 -31.98 22.59
CA GLU A 188 18.76 -32.18 21.15
C GLU A 188 18.14 -30.93 20.47
N ASP A 189 17.48 -30.05 21.24
CA ASP A 189 16.78 -28.87 20.69
C ASP A 189 17.72 -27.81 20.09
N GLY A 190 18.99 -27.78 20.53
CA GLY A 190 19.99 -26.81 20.09
C GLY A 190 20.53 -27.05 18.67
N GLU A 191 20.50 -28.29 18.17
CA GLU A 191 20.89 -28.60 16.78
C GLU A 191 19.70 -28.45 15.83
N ASN A 192 18.50 -28.88 16.25
CA ASN A 192 17.25 -28.75 15.48
C ASN A 192 16.93 -27.28 15.15
N SER A 193 17.10 -26.38 16.14
CA SER A 193 16.88 -24.94 15.96
C SER A 193 17.84 -24.29 14.96
N ARG A 194 19.07 -24.84 14.81
CA ARG A 194 20.10 -24.26 13.93
C ARG A 194 19.79 -24.44 12.45
N LEU A 195 19.36 -25.62 12.01
CA LEU A 195 19.06 -25.82 10.59
C LEU A 195 17.87 -24.96 10.16
N ALA A 196 16.79 -24.95 10.95
CA ALA A 196 15.66 -24.10 10.66
C ALA A 196 16.09 -22.63 10.58
N ALA A 197 16.89 -22.15 11.54
CA ALA A 197 17.43 -20.80 11.49
C ALA A 197 18.28 -20.55 10.22
N GLU A 198 19.16 -21.47 9.81
CA GLU A 198 19.99 -21.33 8.60
C GLU A 198 19.15 -21.32 7.31
N VAL A 199 18.22 -22.26 7.15
CA VAL A 199 17.35 -22.37 5.97
C VAL A 199 16.45 -21.14 5.82
N TYR A 200 15.90 -20.62 6.92
CA TYR A 200 15.01 -19.45 6.90
C TYR A 200 15.75 -18.10 6.92
N LYS A 201 17.03 -18.04 7.34
CA LYS A 201 17.83 -16.79 7.43
C LYS A 201 18.73 -16.54 6.23
N ASP A 202 19.42 -17.56 5.71
CA ASP A 202 20.46 -17.39 4.67
C ASP A 202 19.87 -17.28 3.27
N MET A 203 18.57 -17.51 3.11
CA MET A 203 17.90 -17.45 1.82
C MET A 203 16.98 -16.22 1.76
N PRO A 204 17.07 -15.38 0.72
CA PRO A 204 16.08 -14.33 0.52
C PRO A 204 14.70 -14.98 0.42
N GLU A 205 13.71 -14.40 1.09
CA GLU A 205 12.29 -14.67 0.81
C GLU A 205 12.11 -14.46 -0.70
N THR A 206 12.04 -15.55 -1.47
CA THR A 206 12.29 -15.54 -2.91
C THR A 206 11.48 -14.46 -3.61
N SER A 207 12.17 -13.48 -4.19
CA SER A 207 11.62 -12.29 -4.84
C SER A 207 10.86 -12.57 -6.15
N PHE A 208 10.57 -13.83 -6.45
CA PHE A 208 9.96 -14.24 -7.71
C PHE A 208 8.61 -14.96 -7.55
N THR A 209 8.22 -15.38 -6.36
CA THR A 209 6.94 -16.08 -6.14
C THR A 209 6.27 -15.74 -4.82
N ARG A 210 6.69 -14.68 -4.12
CA ARG A 210 6.03 -14.31 -2.88
C ARG A 210 4.69 -13.63 -3.15
N THR A 211 3.62 -14.40 -3.00
CA THR A 211 2.33 -13.91 -2.54
C THR A 211 2.60 -12.96 -1.38
N ILE A 212 2.23 -11.71 -1.57
CA ILE A 212 2.22 -10.71 -0.52
C ILE A 212 1.18 -11.22 0.47
N SER A 213 1.62 -11.95 1.49
CA SER A 213 0.84 -12.13 2.72
C SER A 213 0.34 -10.74 3.09
N ASN A 214 -0.99 -10.64 3.30
CA ASN A 214 -1.75 -9.39 3.36
C ASN A 214 -0.84 -8.16 3.63
N PRO A 215 -0.61 -7.29 2.64
CA PRO A 215 0.40 -6.23 2.75
C PRO A 215 0.15 -5.34 3.96
N GLU A 216 -1.11 -5.20 4.40
CA GLU A 216 -1.44 -4.48 5.62
C GLU A 216 -0.97 -5.22 6.87
N VAL A 217 -1.16 -6.53 6.95
CA VAL A 217 -0.70 -7.35 8.09
C VAL A 217 0.82 -7.44 8.10
N VAL A 218 1.47 -7.61 6.95
CA VAL A 218 2.94 -7.66 6.86
C VAL A 218 3.55 -6.29 7.15
N MET A 219 3.00 -5.20 6.61
CA MET A 219 3.47 -3.85 6.91
C MET A 219 3.15 -3.46 8.36
N LYS A 220 2.01 -3.87 8.91
CA LYS A 220 1.66 -3.67 10.33
C LYS A 220 2.59 -4.47 11.23
N ARG A 221 2.87 -5.74 10.92
CA ARG A 221 3.81 -6.60 11.66
C ARG A 221 5.24 -6.08 11.55
N ARG A 222 5.69 -5.60 10.38
CA ARG A 222 6.99 -4.93 10.20
C ARG A 222 7.07 -3.62 10.99
N ARG A 223 6.02 -2.78 10.94
CA ARG A 223 5.93 -1.55 11.75
C ARG A 223 5.95 -1.85 13.24
N GLN A 224 5.25 -2.90 13.66
CA GLN A 224 5.17 -3.34 15.05
C GLN A 224 6.50 -3.94 15.53
N GLN A 225 7.18 -4.74 14.71
CA GLN A 225 8.53 -5.23 14.99
C GLN A 225 9.57 -4.11 15.05
N LYS A 226 9.52 -3.11 14.14
CA LYS A 226 10.40 -1.92 14.19
C LYS A 226 10.17 -1.14 15.50
N LEU A 227 8.90 -1.01 15.93
CA LEU A 227 8.52 -0.35 17.18
C LEU A 227 8.96 -1.14 18.42
N GLU A 228 8.68 -2.45 18.47
CA GLU A 228 9.04 -3.34 19.59
C GLU A 228 10.54 -3.45 19.76
N LYS A 229 11.30 -3.57 18.65
CA LYS A 229 12.77 -3.55 18.67
C LYS A 229 13.30 -2.22 19.23
N ARG A 230 12.75 -1.08 18.78
CA ARG A 230 13.09 0.25 19.32
C ARG A 230 12.73 0.39 20.79
N MET A 231 11.62 -0.19 21.24
CA MET A 231 11.25 -0.18 22.67
C MET A 231 12.18 -1.06 23.51
N GLN A 232 12.61 -2.22 22.99
CA GLN A 232 13.60 -3.08 23.64
C GLN A 232 14.98 -2.40 23.74
N GLU A 233 15.37 -1.61 22.74
CA GLU A 233 16.60 -0.79 22.78
C GLU A 233 16.60 0.27 23.88
N PHE A 234 15.44 0.63 24.45
CA PHE A 234 15.31 1.55 25.58
C PHE A 234 15.16 0.85 26.95
N MET A 235 15.23 -0.49 26.98
CA MET A 235 15.24 -1.25 28.23
C MET A 235 16.69 -1.59 28.58
N SER A 236 17.09 -1.28 29.81
CA SER A 236 18.37 -1.73 30.36
C SER A 236 18.31 -3.22 30.76
N SER A 237 19.46 -3.86 30.99
CA SER A 237 19.57 -5.30 31.33
C SER A 237 18.80 -5.72 32.60
N ASP A 238 18.37 -4.75 33.41
CA ASP A 238 17.61 -4.86 34.65
C ASP A 238 16.11 -4.51 34.48
N GLY A 239 15.62 -4.34 33.26
CA GLY A 239 14.18 -4.21 32.95
C GLY A 239 13.56 -2.85 33.31
N ARG A 240 14.38 -1.85 33.64
CA ARG A 240 13.92 -0.47 33.86
C ARG A 240 13.95 0.31 32.53
N PRO A 241 12.99 1.21 32.26
CA PRO A 241 13.02 2.04 31.06
C PRO A 241 14.12 3.10 31.20
N GLU A 242 15.29 2.84 30.62
CA GLU A 242 16.33 3.85 30.48
C GLU A 242 16.05 4.73 29.26
N SER A 243 15.51 5.92 29.54
CA SER A 243 15.69 7.13 28.73
C SER A 243 15.15 7.15 27.28
N GLY A 244 14.09 6.41 26.97
CA GLY A 244 13.29 6.59 25.74
C GLY A 244 12.06 7.49 25.94
N GLY A 245 11.54 8.10 24.87
CA GLY A 245 10.34 8.94 24.92
C GLY A 245 9.80 9.34 23.55
N THR A 246 8.58 9.87 23.51
CA THR A 246 7.98 10.38 22.28
C THR A 246 8.14 11.89 22.16
N LEU A 247 8.44 12.36 20.95
CA LEU A 247 8.54 13.79 20.64
C LEU A 247 7.62 14.13 19.47
N ARG A 248 6.88 15.23 19.58
CA ARG A 248 6.04 15.75 18.50
C ARG A 248 6.88 16.70 17.64
N ILE A 249 7.02 16.39 16.37
CA ILE A 249 7.67 17.25 15.37
C ILE A 249 6.60 17.75 14.41
N TYR A 250 6.54 19.07 14.26
CA TYR A 250 5.66 19.81 13.35
C TYR A 250 6.41 20.06 12.03
N ALA A 251 5.71 20.29 10.92
CA ALA A 251 6.36 20.54 9.63
C ALA A 251 5.52 21.47 8.75
N ASP A 252 4.93 22.51 9.33
CA ASP A 252 3.95 23.38 8.66
C ASP A 252 4.50 24.01 7.38
N SER A 253 5.81 24.30 7.33
CA SER A 253 6.48 24.84 6.14
C SER A 253 6.68 23.83 5.01
N LEU A 254 6.64 22.53 5.30
CA LEU A 254 6.87 21.45 4.33
C LEU A 254 5.57 20.73 3.96
N LYS A 255 4.71 20.50 4.95
CA LYS A 255 3.44 19.78 4.87
C LYS A 255 2.37 20.48 5.73
N PRO A 256 1.85 21.64 5.30
CA PRO A 256 0.89 22.44 6.08
C PRO A 256 -0.42 21.69 6.42
N ASN A 257 -0.75 20.65 5.65
CA ASN A 257 -1.95 19.83 5.86
C ASN A 257 -1.75 18.70 6.90
N ILE A 258 -0.57 18.57 7.51
CA ILE A 258 -0.27 17.54 8.52
C ILE A 258 0.11 18.25 9.83
N PRO A 259 -0.71 18.14 10.89
CA PRO A 259 -0.51 18.95 12.10
C PRO A 259 0.83 18.66 12.80
N TYR A 260 1.13 17.40 13.11
CA TYR A 260 2.45 16.97 13.58
C TYR A 260 2.61 15.46 13.38
N LYS A 261 3.86 14.97 13.44
CA LYS A 261 4.20 13.55 13.55
C LYS A 261 4.90 13.28 14.87
N THR A 262 4.52 12.19 15.52
CA THR A 262 5.19 11.72 16.74
C THR A 262 6.33 10.77 16.35
N ILE A 263 7.55 11.13 16.73
CA ILE A 263 8.74 10.27 16.62
C ILE A 263 9.10 9.69 17.99
N LEU A 264 9.74 8.53 17.99
CA LEU A 264 10.17 7.84 19.21
C LEU A 264 11.70 7.95 19.29
N LEU A 265 12.20 8.67 20.28
CA LEU A 265 13.62 9.00 20.45
C LEU A 265 14.17 8.47 21.78
N SER A 266 15.47 8.23 21.83
CA SER A 266 16.26 8.17 23.07
C SER A 266 16.70 9.58 23.49
N THR A 267 17.02 9.80 24.76
CA THR A 267 17.70 11.03 25.21
C THR A 267 19.09 11.21 24.60
N ARG A 268 19.66 10.16 23.99
CA ARG A 268 20.94 10.21 23.30
C ARG A 268 20.81 10.36 21.78
N ASP A 269 19.60 10.30 21.25
CA ASP A 269 19.38 10.46 19.81
C ASP A 269 19.57 11.93 19.41
N THR A 270 20.43 12.15 18.43
CA THR A 270 20.83 13.46 17.91
C THR A 270 19.81 14.06 16.94
N ALA A 271 19.92 15.36 16.68
CA ALA A 271 18.99 16.09 15.82
C ALA A 271 19.03 15.60 14.37
N ASP A 272 20.21 15.20 13.86
CA ASP A 272 20.36 14.61 12.53
C ASP A 272 19.57 13.29 12.38
N PHE A 273 19.61 12.43 13.40
CA PHE A 273 18.84 11.20 13.47
C PHE A 273 17.34 11.52 13.49
N ALA A 274 16.93 12.48 14.32
CA ALA A 274 15.54 12.90 14.42
C ALA A 274 15.02 13.52 13.11
N VAL A 275 15.86 14.21 12.32
CA VAL A 275 15.51 14.70 10.97
C VAL A 275 15.22 13.54 10.03
N ILE A 276 16.06 12.50 10.01
CA ILE A 276 15.86 11.32 9.15
C ILE A 276 14.53 10.63 9.48
N GLU A 277 14.28 10.36 10.75
CA GLU A 277 13.03 9.75 11.21
C GLU A 277 11.80 10.62 10.91
N ALA A 278 11.93 11.94 11.04
CA ALA A 278 10.85 12.86 10.70
C ALA A 278 10.56 12.86 9.19
N LEU A 279 11.58 12.92 8.33
CA LEU A 279 11.42 12.87 6.87
C LEU A 279 10.73 11.57 6.44
N GLU A 280 11.11 10.41 7.00
CA GLU A 280 10.43 9.12 6.76
C GLU A 280 8.94 9.22 7.16
N LYS A 281 8.62 9.74 8.35
CA LYS A 281 7.21 9.86 8.81
C LYS A 281 6.37 10.86 8.05
N TYR A 282 6.99 11.87 7.43
CA TYR A 282 6.34 12.85 6.57
C TYR A 282 6.28 12.42 5.09
N GLY A 283 6.80 11.23 4.74
CA GLY A 283 6.81 10.68 3.39
C GLY A 283 7.78 11.42 2.45
N LEU A 284 8.87 11.95 3.00
CA LEU A 284 9.94 12.69 2.32
C LEU A 284 11.25 11.88 2.32
N GLU A 285 11.21 10.55 2.38
CA GLU A 285 12.40 9.69 2.46
C GLU A 285 13.35 9.78 1.25
N LYS A 286 12.91 10.36 0.13
CA LYS A 286 13.73 10.56 -1.07
C LYS A 286 14.55 11.85 -1.04
N GLU A 287 14.27 12.76 -0.11
CA GLU A 287 14.96 14.04 -0.01
C GLU A 287 16.26 13.90 0.80
N ASN A 288 17.23 14.76 0.53
CA ASN A 288 18.53 14.71 1.20
C ASN A 288 18.42 15.23 2.64
N PRO A 289 18.65 14.42 3.70
CA PRO A 289 18.48 14.85 5.09
C PRO A 289 19.36 16.05 5.48
N ARG A 290 20.46 16.29 4.77
CA ARG A 290 21.37 17.43 5.02
C ARG A 290 20.75 18.78 4.68
N GLU A 291 19.70 18.80 3.86
CA GLU A 291 18.97 20.02 3.49
C GLU A 291 17.92 20.40 4.55
N TYR A 292 17.78 19.62 5.62
CA TYR A 292 16.78 19.78 6.64
C TYR A 292 17.39 19.94 8.04
N CYS A 293 16.63 20.54 8.94
CA CYS A 293 17.00 20.69 10.35
C CYS A 293 15.74 20.69 11.23
N ILE A 294 15.93 20.37 12.51
CA ILE A 294 14.89 20.57 13.53
C ILE A 294 15.15 21.91 14.21
N ALA A 295 14.15 22.77 14.21
CA ALA A 295 14.13 23.99 15.00
C ALA A 295 13.23 23.81 16.22
N ARG A 296 13.60 24.44 17.34
CA ARG A 296 12.75 24.55 18.51
C ARG A 296 12.16 25.96 18.57
N GLN A 297 10.90 26.05 18.94
CA GLN A 297 10.18 27.30 19.14
C GLN A 297 9.54 27.31 20.52
N ASP A 298 9.82 28.37 21.26
CA ASP A 298 9.18 28.65 22.55
C ASP A 298 7.85 29.38 22.30
N GLU A 299 6.75 28.81 22.78
CA GLU A 299 5.40 29.36 22.60
C GLU A 299 5.21 30.74 23.27
N LYS A 300 5.92 31.02 24.37
CA LYS A 300 5.80 32.31 25.08
C LYS A 300 6.61 33.42 24.42
N SER A 301 7.82 33.12 23.97
CA SER A 301 8.70 34.13 23.37
C SER A 301 8.59 34.22 21.84
N GLY A 302 7.99 33.21 21.20
CA GLY A 302 7.94 33.08 19.74
C GLY A 302 9.31 32.88 19.09
N LYS A 303 10.39 32.79 19.88
CA LYS A 303 11.77 32.74 19.39
C LYS A 303 12.08 31.36 18.85
N GLU A 304 12.38 31.30 17.57
CA GLU A 304 12.81 30.10 16.88
C GLU A 304 14.33 29.94 16.92
N VAL A 305 14.82 28.75 17.24
CA VAL A 305 16.24 28.40 17.26
C VAL A 305 16.43 27.04 16.57
N VAL A 306 17.24 27.01 15.50
CA VAL A 306 17.65 25.78 14.83
C VAL A 306 18.58 24.99 15.76
N LEU A 307 18.33 23.70 15.93
CA LEU A 307 19.20 22.81 16.71
C LEU A 307 20.44 22.43 15.92
N ASP A 308 21.58 22.34 16.60
CA ASP A 308 22.80 21.79 16.01
C ASP A 308 22.66 20.28 15.80
N ASP A 309 23.32 19.72 14.79
CA ASP A 309 23.17 18.32 14.37
C ASP A 309 23.49 17.31 15.51
N LEU A 310 24.30 17.70 16.50
CA LEU A 310 24.70 16.88 17.66
C LEU A 310 23.84 17.07 18.91
N GLU A 311 22.91 18.03 18.90
CA GLU A 311 22.01 18.24 20.04
C GLU A 311 20.95 17.13 20.09
N CYS A 312 20.50 16.76 21.29
CA CYS A 312 19.51 15.69 21.47
C CYS A 312 18.12 16.28 21.74
N PRO A 313 17.18 16.28 20.77
CA PRO A 313 15.90 17.00 20.89
C PRO A 313 15.05 16.51 22.07
N LEU A 314 15.04 15.20 22.35
CA LEU A 314 14.28 14.66 23.47
C LEU A 314 14.87 15.04 24.83
N GLN A 315 16.20 15.12 24.95
CA GLN A 315 16.84 15.59 26.17
C GLN A 315 16.53 17.07 26.41
N ILE A 316 16.59 17.90 25.35
CA ILE A 316 16.21 19.31 25.42
C ILE A 316 14.75 19.48 25.86
N PHE A 317 13.85 18.63 25.37
CA PHE A 317 12.45 18.65 25.78
C PHE A 317 12.26 18.29 27.26
N ARG A 318 13.02 17.31 27.78
CA ARG A 318 12.97 16.92 29.20
C ARG A 318 13.55 17.96 30.14
N ASP A 319 14.62 18.62 29.73
CA ASP A 319 15.30 19.66 30.51
C ASP A 319 14.59 21.02 30.38
N TRP A 320 13.50 21.10 29.61
CA TRP A 320 12.78 22.35 29.38
C TRP A 320 12.11 22.85 30.67
N PRO A 321 12.43 24.06 31.15
CA PRO A 321 11.89 24.58 32.39
C PRO A 321 10.36 24.77 32.32
N ALA A 322 9.63 24.29 33.33
CA ALA A 322 8.17 24.37 33.38
C ALA A 322 7.63 25.81 33.40
N ASP A 323 8.43 26.78 33.85
CA ASP A 323 8.09 28.21 33.87
C ASP A 323 8.16 28.87 32.48
N ARG A 324 8.83 28.26 31.49
CA ARG A 324 9.01 28.81 30.13
C ARG A 324 7.91 28.46 29.12
N GLY A 325 6.87 27.73 29.52
CA GLY A 325 5.76 27.36 28.61
C GLY A 325 6.07 26.15 27.73
N SER A 326 5.20 25.84 26.77
CA SER A 326 5.37 24.67 25.90
C SER A 326 6.50 24.86 24.89
N LEU A 327 7.25 23.79 24.63
CA LEU A 327 8.31 23.75 23.63
C LEU A 327 7.83 22.97 22.40
N VAL A 328 7.90 23.60 21.24
CA VAL A 328 7.49 23.02 19.95
C VAL A 328 8.74 22.72 19.12
N PHE A 329 8.79 21.54 18.49
CA PHE A 329 9.87 21.18 17.55
C PHE A 329 9.32 21.14 16.13
N GLN A 330 10.02 21.76 15.18
CA GLN A 330 9.57 21.91 13.80
C GLN A 330 10.66 21.47 12.81
N LEU A 331 10.30 20.61 11.87
CA LEU A 331 11.13 20.20 10.74
C LEU A 331 11.03 21.25 9.63
N LYS A 332 12.17 21.79 9.21
CA LYS A 332 12.26 22.82 8.17
C LYS A 332 13.44 22.58 7.23
N LYS A 333 13.40 23.23 6.06
CA LYS A 333 14.58 23.37 5.21
C LYS A 333 15.63 24.20 5.92
N ARG A 334 16.88 23.74 5.86
CA ARG A 334 18.05 24.39 6.44
C ARG A 334 18.26 25.73 5.72
N PRO A 335 18.34 26.87 6.44
CA PRO A 335 18.60 28.15 5.81
C PRO A 335 19.93 28.16 5.04
N PRO A 336 20.03 28.83 3.88
CA PRO A 336 21.25 28.88 3.06
C PRO A 336 22.50 29.39 3.79
N ASP A 337 22.32 30.20 4.84
CA ASP A 337 23.40 30.83 5.61
C ASP A 337 23.84 30.04 6.85
N HIS A 338 23.24 28.87 7.12
CA HIS A 338 23.56 28.08 8.32
C HIS A 338 24.70 27.09 8.08
N GLN A 339 25.95 27.58 8.13
CA GLN A 339 27.13 26.73 8.32
C GLN A 339 27.24 26.38 9.81
N GLY A 340 27.22 25.07 10.14
CA GLY A 340 27.26 24.56 11.51
C GLY A 340 28.32 25.28 12.35
N ARG A 341 27.87 25.98 13.40
CA ARG A 341 28.74 26.80 14.23
C ARG A 341 29.62 25.92 15.09
N LYS A 342 30.88 25.74 14.67
CA LYS A 342 31.96 25.45 15.63
C LYS A 342 32.13 26.67 16.56
N GLY A 343 31.58 26.57 17.77
CA GLY A 343 32.08 27.19 19.00
C GLY A 343 32.14 28.73 19.10
N ARG A 344 31.35 29.23 20.08
CA ARG A 344 31.55 30.41 20.96
C ARG A 344 31.07 31.85 20.56
N LYS A 345 30.32 32.41 21.53
CA LYS A 345 30.19 33.81 22.07
C LYS A 345 29.19 34.83 21.48
N VAL A 346 28.10 35.04 22.27
CA VAL A 346 27.48 36.26 22.90
C VAL A 346 27.48 37.66 22.22
N GLU A 347 26.29 38.32 22.33
CA GLU A 347 25.89 39.77 22.17
C GLU A 347 25.69 40.30 20.73
N ASP A 348 24.75 41.19 20.35
CA ASP A 348 23.80 42.12 21.02
C ASP A 348 22.57 42.44 20.10
N LYS A 349 21.59 43.18 20.65
CA LYS A 349 20.22 43.57 20.24
C LYS A 349 20.03 44.27 18.88
N GLY A 350 18.80 44.15 18.35
CA GLY A 350 18.19 45.09 17.40
C GLY A 350 16.67 44.87 17.24
N LEU A 351 15.87 45.89 17.59
CA LEU A 351 14.40 45.96 17.55
C LEU A 351 13.89 46.50 16.20
N ARG A 352 12.77 45.97 15.69
CA ARG A 352 11.73 46.56 14.80
C ARG A 352 10.97 45.38 14.16
N GLY A 353 9.66 45.35 13.92
CA GLY A 353 8.50 46.20 14.09
C GLY A 353 7.35 45.38 13.48
N LYS A 354 6.20 45.30 14.15
CA LYS A 354 5.10 44.36 13.89
C LYS A 354 4.06 45.05 12.99
N ASP A 355 3.78 44.52 11.80
CA ASP A 355 2.51 44.75 11.09
C ASP A 355 1.72 43.44 11.03
N GLY A 356 0.48 43.47 11.53
CA GLY A 356 -0.37 42.30 11.71
C GLY A 356 -1.11 41.94 10.44
N LEU A 357 -0.72 40.85 9.79
CA LEU A 357 -1.50 40.20 8.74
C LEU A 357 -2.47 39.19 9.35
N LEU A 358 -3.74 39.25 8.94
CA LEU A 358 -4.76 38.27 9.30
C LEU A 358 -4.40 36.87 8.76
N PRO A 359 -4.80 35.77 9.43
CA PRO A 359 -4.52 34.41 8.97
C PRO A 359 -5.10 34.13 7.56
N PRO A 360 -4.39 33.37 6.68
CA PRO A 360 -4.80 33.12 5.28
C PRO A 360 -6.16 32.42 5.11
N GLU A 361 -6.69 31.83 6.18
CA GLU A 361 -7.94 31.07 6.21
C GLU A 361 -9.19 31.96 6.32
N LYS A 362 -9.02 33.26 6.60
CA LYS A 362 -10.13 34.22 6.78
C LYS A 362 -10.25 35.26 5.66
N LEU A 363 -9.40 35.20 4.64
CA LEU A 363 -9.43 36.14 3.51
C LEU A 363 -10.46 35.70 2.45
N PRO A 364 -11.21 36.64 1.84
CA PRO A 364 -12.07 36.34 0.72
C PRO A 364 -11.25 35.87 -0.50
N TYR A 365 -11.83 35.01 -1.34
CA TYR A 365 -11.11 34.40 -2.46
C TYR A 365 -11.98 34.18 -3.70
N LEU A 366 -11.32 34.09 -4.86
CA LEU A 366 -11.90 33.74 -6.15
C LEU A 366 -11.52 32.30 -6.52
N VAL A 367 -12.49 31.52 -6.99
CA VAL A 367 -12.29 30.17 -7.52
C VAL A 367 -12.56 30.15 -9.02
N GLU A 368 -11.59 29.76 -9.82
CA GLU A 368 -11.76 29.63 -11.28
C GLU A 368 -12.71 28.48 -11.63
N LEU A 369 -13.70 28.78 -12.48
CA LEU A 369 -14.74 27.87 -12.96
C LEU A 369 -14.59 27.51 -14.44
N SER A 370 -13.50 27.92 -15.10
CA SER A 370 -13.36 27.93 -16.56
C SER A 370 -13.74 26.59 -17.25
N PRO A 371 -14.43 26.63 -18.40
CA PRO A 371 -14.97 25.43 -19.07
C PRO A 371 -13.88 24.69 -19.84
N GLY A 372 -13.85 23.35 -19.73
CA GLY A 372 -12.94 22.50 -20.49
C GLY A 372 -13.02 22.72 -22.01
N ARG A 373 -11.85 22.82 -22.66
CA ARG A 373 -11.69 22.94 -24.11
C ARG A 373 -12.32 21.76 -24.84
N GLY A 374 -13.43 22.00 -25.52
CA GLY A 374 -13.98 21.12 -26.56
C GLY A 374 -14.37 21.94 -27.78
N ASN A 375 -13.40 22.19 -28.67
CA ASN A 375 -13.55 22.36 -30.14
C ASN A 375 -12.43 23.24 -30.74
N HIS A 376 -11.37 22.62 -31.27
CA HIS A 376 -10.73 23.09 -32.50
C HIS A 376 -10.01 21.93 -33.20
N TYR A 377 -10.45 21.62 -34.42
CA TYR A 377 -9.90 20.60 -35.30
C TYR A 377 -8.89 21.26 -36.25
N ALA A 378 -7.68 20.67 -36.33
CA ALA A 378 -6.67 20.74 -37.40
C ALA A 378 -6.06 22.09 -37.82
N TYR A 379 -4.72 22.24 -37.75
CA TYR A 379 -3.77 22.15 -38.89
C TYR A 379 -2.34 22.63 -38.51
N TYR A 380 -1.35 21.73 -38.69
CA TYR A 380 0.11 21.85 -38.84
C TYR A 380 0.98 21.02 -37.86
N ALA A 381 1.80 20.18 -38.50
CA ALA A 381 2.83 19.32 -37.95
C ALA A 381 4.22 19.96 -38.09
N TYR A 382 5.07 19.87 -37.05
CA TYR A 382 6.46 19.37 -37.04
C TYR A 382 7.27 19.93 -35.84
N ARG A 383 7.91 19.00 -35.10
CA ARG A 383 9.05 19.13 -34.14
C ARG A 383 8.96 20.14 -32.98
N HIS A 384 8.99 19.61 -31.74
CA HIS A 384 10.22 19.49 -30.93
C HIS A 384 9.94 18.63 -29.69
N GLN A 385 10.92 17.80 -29.36
CA GLN A 385 10.99 16.92 -28.19
C GLN A 385 11.55 17.74 -27.03
N GLU A 386 10.84 17.83 -25.90
CA GLU A 386 11.43 18.06 -24.57
C GLU A 386 10.40 17.92 -23.43
N ASP A 387 10.86 17.21 -22.41
CA ASP A 387 10.52 17.17 -20.98
C ASP A 387 9.09 17.32 -20.44
N GLY A 388 8.80 16.41 -19.51
CA GLY A 388 7.55 16.35 -18.76
C GLY A 388 7.49 17.31 -17.58
N SER A 389 6.28 17.76 -17.27
CA SER A 389 5.79 17.89 -15.91
C SER A 389 4.29 18.18 -15.93
N ASP A 390 3.60 17.36 -15.14
CA ASP A 390 2.24 17.47 -14.64
C ASP A 390 1.96 18.83 -13.95
N SER A 391 0.77 19.44 -14.15
CA SER A 391 0.08 20.47 -13.31
C SER A 391 -0.89 21.42 -14.06
N ARG A 392 -1.74 20.95 -14.98
CA ARG A 392 -2.72 21.87 -15.66
C ARG A 392 -4.21 21.64 -15.38
N ASP A 393 -4.59 20.69 -14.53
CA ASP A 393 -6.01 20.38 -14.22
C ASP A 393 -6.38 20.56 -12.74
N LYS A 394 -5.92 21.64 -12.09
CA LYS A 394 -6.47 22.09 -10.80
C LYS A 394 -7.09 23.47 -10.96
N PRO A 395 -8.33 23.71 -10.50
CA PRO A 395 -8.94 25.04 -10.54
C PRO A 395 -8.08 26.02 -9.75
N LYS A 396 -7.74 27.17 -10.34
CA LYS A 396 -6.93 28.19 -9.68
C LYS A 396 -7.74 28.92 -8.62
N LEU A 397 -7.12 29.18 -7.48
CA LEU A 397 -7.72 29.92 -6.36
C LEU A 397 -6.86 31.16 -6.06
N TYR A 398 -7.49 32.33 -6.06
CA TYR A 398 -6.84 33.61 -5.79
C TYR A 398 -7.39 34.20 -4.49
N ARG A 399 -6.55 34.35 -3.45
CA ARG A 399 -6.93 34.99 -2.19
C ARG A 399 -6.74 36.50 -2.31
N LEU A 400 -7.77 37.26 -1.95
CA LEU A 400 -7.76 38.72 -2.03
C LEU A 400 -7.25 39.29 -0.70
N GLN A 401 -6.06 39.88 -0.73
CA GLN A 401 -5.49 40.61 0.40
C GLN A 401 -6.32 41.86 0.69
N GLN A 402 -6.16 42.47 1.88
CA GLN A 402 -6.80 43.77 2.19
C GLN A 402 -6.09 44.91 1.45
N SER A 403 -6.17 44.89 0.13
CA SER A 403 -5.55 45.83 -0.79
C SER A 403 -6.32 45.84 -2.12
N ILE A 404 -5.84 46.64 -3.06
CA ILE A 404 -6.26 46.55 -4.45
C ILE A 404 -5.53 45.35 -5.08
N THR A 405 -6.26 44.52 -5.81
CA THR A 405 -5.77 43.43 -6.64
C THR A 405 -6.13 43.74 -8.08
N GLU A 406 -5.11 43.97 -8.90
CA GLU A 406 -5.27 44.24 -10.32
C GLU A 406 -5.51 42.94 -11.11
N VAL A 407 -6.35 43.00 -12.14
CA VAL A 407 -6.64 41.89 -13.05
C VAL A 407 -6.38 42.34 -14.48
N GLY A 408 -5.59 41.59 -15.24
CA GLY A 408 -5.26 41.95 -16.62
C GLY A 408 -4.31 40.97 -17.29
N SER A 409 -3.96 41.23 -18.56
CA SER A 409 -2.99 40.41 -19.29
C SER A 409 -1.53 40.83 -19.06
N ASP A 410 -1.28 42.08 -18.65
CA ASP A 410 0.06 42.67 -18.49
C ASP A 410 0.32 43.20 -17.07
N CYS A 411 -0.21 42.52 -16.05
CA CYS A 411 0.07 42.84 -14.65
C CYS A 411 1.34 42.09 -14.18
N THR A 412 2.35 42.83 -13.73
CA THR A 412 3.67 42.29 -13.32
C THR A 412 3.93 42.36 -11.81
N ASP A 413 3.00 42.93 -11.04
CA ASP A 413 3.12 43.10 -9.59
C ASP A 413 2.82 41.81 -8.81
N ASP A 414 3.58 41.60 -7.72
CA ASP A 414 3.46 40.45 -6.82
C ASP A 414 2.15 40.55 -6.02
N GLY A 415 1.08 39.92 -6.54
CA GLY A 415 -0.27 39.99 -5.98
C GLY A 415 -1.39 40.27 -7.00
N ALA A 416 -1.07 40.55 -8.26
CA ALA A 416 -2.05 40.73 -9.34
C ALA A 416 -2.52 39.39 -9.95
N ILE A 417 -3.71 39.38 -10.55
CA ILE A 417 -4.30 38.21 -11.23
C ILE A 417 -4.09 38.33 -12.74
N GLN A 418 -3.11 37.59 -13.25
CA GLN A 418 -2.82 37.58 -14.68
C GLN A 418 -3.74 36.60 -15.44
N LEU A 419 -4.53 37.13 -16.37
CA LEU A 419 -5.45 36.36 -17.22
C LEU A 419 -5.07 36.51 -18.70
N LEU A 420 -4.94 35.38 -19.39
CA LEU A 420 -4.62 35.34 -20.83
C LEU A 420 -5.82 34.78 -21.60
N GLY A 421 -6.33 35.54 -22.58
CA GLY A 421 -7.45 35.09 -23.41
C GLY A 421 -8.07 36.22 -24.24
N PRO A 422 -8.88 35.87 -25.26
CA PRO A 422 -9.53 36.86 -26.11
C PRO A 422 -10.53 37.71 -25.30
N GLY A 423 -10.38 39.03 -25.40
CA GLY A 423 -11.21 40.02 -24.70
C GLY A 423 -10.70 40.43 -23.31
N ILE A 424 -9.50 39.99 -22.90
CA ILE A 424 -8.83 40.49 -21.69
C ILE A 424 -7.90 41.66 -22.06
N LEU A 425 -8.03 42.78 -21.35
CA LEU A 425 -7.20 43.97 -21.56
C LEU A 425 -5.93 43.90 -20.68
N PRO A 426 -4.86 44.65 -21.04
CA PRO A 426 -3.65 44.77 -20.21
C PRO A 426 -3.95 45.13 -18.76
N HIS A 427 -4.84 46.11 -18.56
CA HIS A 427 -5.46 46.47 -17.29
C HIS A 427 -6.98 46.31 -17.45
N HIS A 428 -7.55 45.19 -17.00
CA HIS A 428 -8.94 44.85 -17.27
C HIS A 428 -9.88 45.34 -16.17
N CYS A 429 -9.57 45.03 -14.91
CA CYS A 429 -10.35 45.54 -13.78
C CYS A 429 -9.53 45.54 -12.49
N ASN A 430 -10.03 46.23 -11.47
CA ASN A 430 -9.48 46.24 -10.12
C ASN A 430 -10.48 45.63 -9.14
N LEU A 431 -10.00 44.69 -8.34
CA LEU A 431 -10.69 44.14 -7.19
C LEU A 431 -10.18 44.84 -5.94
N MET A 432 -11.04 45.53 -5.20
CA MET A 432 -10.65 46.20 -3.96
C MET A 432 -11.29 45.49 -2.78
N HIS A 433 -10.46 45.03 -1.84
CA HIS A 433 -10.89 44.49 -0.56
C HIS A 433 -10.50 45.44 0.58
N SER A 434 -11.50 46.09 1.16
CA SER A 434 -11.34 47.05 2.26
C SER A 434 -12.50 46.92 3.24
N GLU A 435 -12.22 46.97 4.54
CA GLU A 435 -13.24 47.01 5.60
C GLU A 435 -14.27 45.86 5.56
N GLY A 436 -13.87 44.66 5.09
CA GLY A 436 -14.74 43.49 5.01
C GLY A 436 -15.72 43.50 3.83
N MET A 437 -15.50 44.39 2.85
CA MET A 437 -16.24 44.44 1.59
C MET A 437 -15.29 44.26 0.42
N VAL A 438 -15.73 43.52 -0.61
CA VAL A 438 -15.00 43.38 -1.88
C VAL A 438 -15.80 44.00 -3.01
N THR A 439 -15.14 44.81 -3.84
CA THR A 439 -15.74 45.48 -5.00
C THR A 439 -14.94 45.18 -6.26
N VAL A 440 -15.60 45.20 -7.42
CA VAL A 440 -14.97 45.10 -8.74
C VAL A 440 -15.19 46.39 -9.51
N THR A 441 -14.14 46.94 -10.11
CA THR A 441 -14.19 48.16 -10.93
C THR A 441 -13.51 47.90 -12.28
N PRO A 442 -14.27 47.83 -13.39
CA PRO A 442 -13.69 47.72 -14.73
C PRO A 442 -12.85 48.95 -15.07
N HIS A 443 -11.74 48.77 -15.80
CA HIS A 443 -10.83 49.88 -16.14
C HIS A 443 -11.40 50.81 -17.24
N GLY A 444 -12.45 50.39 -17.95
CA GLY A 444 -13.11 51.20 -18.97
C GLY A 444 -14.28 50.48 -19.64
N PRO A 445 -15.01 51.14 -20.57
CA PRO A 445 -16.17 50.57 -21.25
C PRO A 445 -15.81 49.39 -22.16
N ASP A 446 -14.54 49.21 -22.51
CA ASP A 446 -14.04 48.09 -23.31
C ASP A 446 -13.59 46.88 -22.46
N ALA A 447 -13.59 47.03 -21.12
CA ALA A 447 -13.31 45.94 -20.20
C ALA A 447 -14.58 45.12 -19.94
N ASP A 448 -14.79 44.07 -20.73
CA ASP A 448 -15.93 43.17 -20.60
C ASP A 448 -15.89 42.38 -19.28
N THR A 449 -16.43 42.99 -18.22
CA THR A 449 -16.58 42.42 -16.88
C THR A 449 -18.07 42.22 -16.58
N PHE A 450 -18.42 41.02 -16.11
CA PHE A 450 -19.78 40.67 -15.73
C PHE A 450 -19.84 40.17 -14.28
N VAL A 451 -20.88 40.58 -13.56
CA VAL A 451 -21.21 40.07 -12.22
C VAL A 451 -22.59 39.42 -12.31
N ASP A 452 -22.68 38.13 -11.96
CA ASP A 452 -23.91 37.33 -12.01
C ASP A 452 -24.61 37.40 -13.39
N GLY A 453 -23.82 37.46 -14.46
CA GLY A 453 -24.27 37.54 -15.85
C GLY A 453 -24.66 38.93 -16.35
N GLN A 454 -24.59 39.96 -15.49
CA GLN A 454 -24.85 41.36 -15.87
C GLN A 454 -23.55 42.11 -16.11
N ARG A 455 -23.46 42.84 -17.23
CA ARG A 455 -22.29 43.64 -17.57
C ARG A 455 -22.20 44.84 -16.62
N VAL A 456 -21.06 45.00 -15.98
CA VAL A 456 -20.79 46.13 -15.07
C VAL A 456 -19.83 47.10 -15.75
N THR A 457 -20.10 48.39 -15.63
CA THR A 457 -19.24 49.49 -16.14
C THR A 457 -18.77 50.42 -15.03
N GLU A 458 -19.33 50.28 -13.82
CA GLU A 458 -19.03 51.07 -12.62
C GLU A 458 -18.66 50.14 -11.47
N THR A 459 -18.07 50.70 -10.41
CA THR A 459 -17.69 49.97 -9.20
C THR A 459 -18.89 49.24 -8.60
N THR A 460 -18.82 47.91 -8.55
CA THR A 460 -19.91 47.04 -8.09
C THR A 460 -19.47 46.22 -6.88
N VAL A 461 -20.31 46.17 -5.83
CA VAL A 461 -20.06 45.37 -4.61
C VAL A 461 -20.35 43.89 -4.86
N LEU A 462 -19.42 43.02 -4.47
CA LEU A 462 -19.54 41.58 -4.60
C LEU A 462 -20.15 40.95 -3.34
N ARG A 463 -21.08 40.01 -3.52
CA ARG A 463 -21.66 39.23 -2.43
C ARG A 463 -21.09 37.83 -2.46
N SER A 464 -20.88 37.21 -1.28
CA SER A 464 -20.42 35.82 -1.21
C SER A 464 -21.32 34.92 -2.06
N GLY A 465 -20.74 34.20 -3.00
CA GLY A 465 -21.44 33.39 -4.00
C GLY A 465 -21.58 34.02 -5.40
N SER A 466 -21.31 35.31 -5.57
CA SER A 466 -21.38 36.00 -6.87
C SER A 466 -20.41 35.39 -7.89
N THR A 467 -20.87 35.31 -9.15
CA THR A 467 -20.09 34.84 -10.29
C THR A 467 -19.50 36.02 -11.03
N LEU A 468 -18.18 36.05 -11.18
CA LEU A 468 -17.44 37.04 -11.94
C LEU A 468 -17.03 36.46 -13.29
N GLN A 469 -17.17 37.22 -14.36
CA GLN A 469 -16.62 36.84 -15.66
C GLN A 469 -15.81 38.00 -16.22
N PHE A 470 -14.60 37.69 -16.68
CA PHE A 470 -13.70 38.61 -17.36
C PHE A 470 -13.50 38.13 -18.81
N GLY A 471 -13.79 38.99 -19.78
CA GLY A 471 -13.79 38.64 -21.19
C GLY A 471 -14.75 37.48 -21.50
N SER A 472 -14.38 36.66 -22.48
CA SER A 472 -15.23 35.58 -22.99
C SER A 472 -15.03 34.21 -22.33
N ALA A 473 -13.95 34.02 -21.56
CA ALA A 473 -13.51 32.68 -21.14
C ALA A 473 -13.28 32.52 -19.63
N HIS A 474 -12.98 33.60 -18.91
CA HIS A 474 -12.52 33.49 -17.52
C HIS A 474 -13.68 33.73 -16.55
N VAL A 475 -14.18 32.67 -15.95
CA VAL A 475 -15.31 32.71 -15.01
C VAL A 475 -14.83 32.31 -13.61
N PHE A 476 -15.21 33.07 -12.59
CA PHE A 476 -14.83 32.88 -11.20
C PHE A 476 -16.04 32.90 -10.28
N LYS A 477 -15.95 32.19 -9.15
CA LYS A 477 -16.89 32.35 -8.03
C LYS A 477 -16.21 33.07 -6.88
N PHE A 478 -16.82 34.14 -6.39
CA PHE A 478 -16.37 34.87 -5.21
C PHE A 478 -16.92 34.23 -3.93
N VAL A 479 -16.07 34.06 -2.92
CA VAL A 479 -16.45 33.51 -1.61
C VAL A 479 -15.85 34.36 -0.50
N ASP A 480 -16.70 34.84 0.41
CA ASP A 480 -16.32 35.48 1.67
C ASP A 480 -16.65 34.55 2.85
N PRO A 481 -15.63 34.01 3.56
CA PRO A 481 -15.82 33.13 4.72
C PRO A 481 -16.47 33.80 5.94
N THR A 482 -16.46 35.13 6.04
CA THR A 482 -16.95 35.86 7.21
C THR A 482 -18.46 36.07 7.21
N TYR A 483 -19.09 36.03 6.02
CA TYR A 483 -20.52 36.29 5.85
C TYR A 483 -21.42 35.09 6.20
N ASP A 484 -20.88 33.87 6.26
CA ASP A 484 -21.67 32.64 6.48
C ASP A 484 -21.96 32.35 7.98
N GLN A 485 -21.46 33.18 8.91
CA GLN A 485 -21.66 32.99 10.36
C GLN A 485 -22.72 33.91 11.01
N GLY A 486 -23.44 34.76 10.27
CA GLY A 486 -24.38 35.70 10.88
C GLY A 486 -25.60 36.05 10.03
N GLY A 487 -26.72 35.32 10.19
CA GLY A 487 -28.01 35.71 9.62
C GLY A 487 -29.18 34.82 10.02
N ARG A 488 -29.99 35.26 10.99
CA ARG A 488 -31.19 34.59 11.53
C ARG A 488 -32.44 34.78 10.64
N ARG A 489 -33.30 33.75 10.68
CA ARG A 489 -34.79 33.70 10.73
C ARG A 489 -35.59 34.96 10.36
N GLU A 490 -36.63 34.74 9.53
CA GLU A 490 -37.98 35.30 9.74
C GLU A 490 -39.09 34.28 9.42
N PRO A 491 -40.32 34.45 9.97
CA PRO A 491 -41.37 33.43 9.98
C PRO A 491 -42.47 33.69 8.93
N ALA A 492 -43.05 32.63 8.38
CA ALA A 492 -44.36 32.68 7.74
C ALA A 492 -45.22 31.51 8.23
N ALA A 493 -46.37 31.86 8.82
CA ALA A 493 -47.31 30.94 9.43
C ALA A 493 -48.17 30.19 8.40
N ALA A 494 -48.47 28.94 8.77
CA ALA A 494 -49.69 28.18 8.51
C ALA A 494 -50.24 28.10 7.08
N ALA A 495 -50.06 26.92 6.46
CA ALA A 495 -51.17 26.25 5.80
C ALA A 495 -51.08 24.74 6.07
N MET A 496 -52.02 24.25 6.88
CA MET A 496 -52.34 22.84 7.09
C MET A 496 -52.53 22.14 5.73
N ARG A 497 -51.64 21.20 5.39
CA ARG A 497 -52.00 20.06 4.54
C ARG A 497 -51.30 18.81 5.05
N SER A 498 -52.13 17.88 5.50
CA SER A 498 -51.78 16.48 5.76
C SER A 498 -50.88 15.94 4.65
N ARG A 499 -49.70 15.43 4.99
CA ARG A 499 -48.78 14.79 4.05
C ARG A 499 -48.38 13.42 4.59
N HIS A 500 -49.25 12.46 4.39
CA HIS A 500 -48.86 11.06 4.39
C HIS A 500 -48.11 10.71 3.08
N LYS A 501 -47.00 9.96 3.23
CA LYS A 501 -46.33 9.09 2.24
C LYS A 501 -45.91 9.70 0.88
N SER A 502 -45.04 10.72 0.85
CA SER A 502 -44.35 11.15 -0.40
C SER A 502 -42.80 11.15 -0.34
N GLY A 503 -42.18 10.89 0.81
CA GLY A 503 -40.71 10.93 0.96
C GLY A 503 -39.97 9.69 0.42
N CYS A 504 -40.63 8.54 0.31
CA CYS A 504 -40.01 7.29 -0.13
C CYS A 504 -39.65 7.29 -1.63
N GLN A 505 -40.49 7.91 -2.46
CA GLN A 505 -40.28 7.90 -3.93
C GLN A 505 -39.06 8.72 -4.36
N SER A 506 -38.78 9.86 -3.72
CA SER A 506 -37.62 10.69 -4.05
C SER A 506 -36.29 10.05 -3.64
N GLU A 507 -36.26 9.33 -2.51
CA GLU A 507 -35.07 8.60 -2.06
C GLU A 507 -34.72 7.48 -3.04
N ASP A 508 -35.73 6.73 -3.48
CA ASP A 508 -35.57 5.62 -4.42
C ASP A 508 -35.07 6.08 -5.78
N THR A 509 -35.63 7.18 -6.30
CA THR A 509 -35.15 7.79 -7.54
C THR A 509 -33.71 8.28 -7.42
N PHE A 510 -33.35 8.88 -6.28
CA PHE A 510 -31.98 9.34 -6.03
C PHE A 510 -30.97 8.18 -5.98
N LEU A 511 -31.28 7.12 -5.22
CA LEU A 511 -30.42 5.95 -5.11
C LEU A 511 -30.30 5.21 -6.45
N SER A 512 -31.40 5.09 -7.20
CA SER A 512 -31.38 4.50 -8.55
C SER A 512 -30.54 5.32 -9.53
N ALA A 513 -30.67 6.65 -9.52
CA ALA A 513 -29.84 7.55 -10.33
C ALA A 513 -28.34 7.33 -10.10
N ILE A 514 -27.93 7.07 -8.86
CA ILE A 514 -26.54 6.87 -8.50
C ILE A 514 -26.10 5.42 -8.76
N ILE A 515 -26.89 4.42 -8.39
CA ILE A 515 -26.45 3.03 -8.38
C ILE A 515 -26.71 2.35 -9.73
N ASN A 516 -27.86 2.58 -10.35
CA ASN A 516 -28.27 1.84 -11.54
C ASN A 516 -27.85 2.54 -12.84
N TYR A 517 -27.73 3.88 -12.82
CA TYR A 517 -27.46 4.67 -14.03
C TYR A 517 -26.04 5.24 -14.10
N THR A 518 -25.20 5.03 -13.08
CA THR A 518 -23.77 5.43 -13.15
C THR A 518 -22.87 4.28 -13.55
N ASN A 519 -21.82 4.60 -14.30
CA ASN A 519 -20.78 3.66 -14.67
C ASN A 519 -19.46 4.41 -14.88
N SER A 520 -18.37 3.67 -15.12
CA SER A 520 -17.04 4.26 -15.27
C SER A 520 -16.93 5.27 -16.42
N SER A 521 -17.84 5.27 -17.40
CA SER A 521 -17.82 6.21 -18.53
C SER A 521 -18.63 7.48 -18.26
N THR A 522 -19.64 7.43 -17.38
CA THR A 522 -20.53 8.57 -17.12
C THR A 522 -20.03 9.53 -16.05
N VAL A 523 -19.07 9.12 -15.22
CA VAL A 523 -18.52 9.95 -14.13
C VAL A 523 -17.06 10.33 -14.35
N HIS A 524 -16.71 11.60 -14.14
CA HIS A 524 -15.32 12.07 -14.19
C HIS A 524 -14.50 11.53 -13.02
N PHE A 525 -15.00 11.71 -11.79
CA PHE A 525 -14.41 11.16 -10.58
C PHE A 525 -15.01 9.79 -10.28
N LYS A 526 -14.23 8.71 -10.45
CA LYS A 526 -14.78 7.34 -10.43
C LYS A 526 -15.33 6.89 -9.08
N LEU A 527 -14.88 7.50 -7.98
CA LEU A 527 -15.40 7.23 -6.65
C LEU A 527 -16.57 8.16 -6.28
N SER A 528 -17.04 9.05 -7.17
CA SER A 528 -18.13 9.97 -6.81
C SER A 528 -19.39 9.27 -6.29
N PRO A 529 -19.83 8.09 -6.78
CA PRO A 529 -20.98 7.39 -6.19
C PRO A 529 -20.81 7.13 -4.69
N THR A 530 -19.68 6.55 -4.26
CA THR A 530 -19.48 6.25 -2.83
C THR A 530 -19.47 7.50 -1.96
N TYR A 531 -18.83 8.59 -2.41
CA TYR A 531 -18.81 9.85 -1.66
C TYR A 531 -20.22 10.45 -1.53
N VAL A 532 -21.01 10.42 -2.60
CA VAL A 532 -22.39 10.92 -2.57
C VAL A 532 -23.27 10.08 -1.64
N LEU A 533 -23.16 8.75 -1.70
CA LEU A 533 -23.91 7.86 -0.82
C LEU A 533 -23.54 8.05 0.65
N TYR A 534 -22.24 8.19 0.95
CA TYR A 534 -21.76 8.47 2.30
C TYR A 534 -22.24 9.84 2.81
N MET A 535 -22.15 10.90 1.98
CA MET A 535 -22.67 12.23 2.33
C MET A 535 -24.18 12.20 2.58
N ALA A 536 -24.94 11.42 1.80
CA ALA A 536 -26.37 11.24 2.03
C ALA A 536 -26.64 10.59 3.41
N CYS A 537 -25.87 9.57 3.79
CA CYS A 537 -25.96 8.95 5.11
C CYS A 537 -25.66 9.95 6.24
N ARG A 538 -24.60 10.76 6.08
CA ARG A 538 -24.23 11.80 7.05
C ARG A 538 -25.26 12.91 7.15
N TYR A 539 -25.88 13.29 6.03
CA TYR A 539 -26.96 14.26 6.04
C TYR A 539 -28.17 13.73 6.82
N VAL A 540 -28.56 12.47 6.62
CA VAL A 540 -29.67 11.83 7.35
C VAL A 540 -29.42 11.81 8.88
N LEU A 541 -28.17 11.59 9.29
CA LEU A 541 -27.78 11.66 10.71
C LEU A 541 -27.69 13.09 11.26
N SER A 542 -27.47 14.09 10.41
CA SER A 542 -27.30 15.48 10.83
C SER A 542 -28.60 16.07 11.39
N PRO A 543 -28.57 16.84 12.50
CA PRO A 543 -29.75 17.51 13.05
C PRO A 543 -30.53 18.38 12.06
N ALA A 544 -29.87 18.86 11.00
CA ALA A 544 -30.48 19.64 9.92
C ALA A 544 -31.51 18.82 9.10
N TYR A 545 -31.30 17.52 8.95
CA TYR A 545 -32.27 16.64 8.31
C TYR A 545 -33.45 16.43 9.25
N ARG A 546 -34.65 16.87 8.86
CA ARG A 546 -35.89 16.71 9.65
C ARG A 546 -35.73 17.00 11.15
N PRO A 547 -35.71 18.28 11.56
CA PRO A 547 -35.47 18.68 12.95
C PRO A 547 -36.45 18.07 13.97
N ASP A 548 -37.62 17.64 13.50
CA ASP A 548 -38.67 16.94 14.24
C ASP A 548 -38.34 15.47 14.59
N MET A 549 -37.36 14.86 13.92
CA MET A 549 -36.97 13.45 14.16
C MET A 549 -36.06 13.29 15.36
N SER A 550 -36.40 12.32 16.21
CA SER A 550 -35.56 11.91 17.35
C SER A 550 -34.24 11.26 16.90
N PRO A 551 -33.19 11.26 17.74
CA PRO A 551 -31.93 10.57 17.43
C PRO A 551 -32.08 9.08 17.10
N SER A 552 -33.03 8.40 17.77
CA SER A 552 -33.32 6.98 17.53
C SER A 552 -33.95 6.76 16.15
N GLU A 553 -34.93 7.59 15.77
CA GLU A 553 -35.56 7.51 14.45
C GLU A 553 -34.58 7.83 13.30
N ARG A 554 -33.65 8.77 13.51
CA ARG A 554 -32.57 9.05 12.55
C ARG A 554 -31.66 7.85 12.36
N THR A 555 -31.30 7.18 13.45
CA THR A 555 -30.47 5.98 13.42
C THR A 555 -31.17 4.85 12.66
N HIS A 556 -32.44 4.56 12.94
CA HIS A 556 -33.20 3.57 12.17
C HIS A 556 -33.33 3.95 10.68
N LYS A 557 -33.53 5.23 10.37
CA LYS A 557 -33.64 5.70 8.99
C LYS A 557 -32.33 5.55 8.22
N VAL A 558 -31.18 5.87 8.82
CA VAL A 558 -29.89 5.72 8.13
C VAL A 558 -29.55 4.24 7.91
N ILE A 559 -29.86 3.35 8.86
CA ILE A 559 -29.70 1.90 8.70
C ILE A 559 -30.53 1.41 7.50
N ALA A 560 -31.80 1.82 7.42
CA ALA A 560 -32.68 1.42 6.32
C ALA A 560 -32.17 1.91 4.96
N ILE A 561 -31.65 3.15 4.88
CA ILE A 561 -31.08 3.71 3.65
C ILE A 561 -29.80 2.96 3.25
N ILE A 562 -28.90 2.69 4.19
CA ILE A 562 -27.66 1.94 3.93
C ILE A 562 -27.99 0.53 3.44
N ASN A 563 -28.88 -0.19 4.13
CA ASN A 563 -29.28 -1.54 3.68
C ASN A 563 -29.83 -1.50 2.25
N LYS A 564 -30.65 -0.50 1.92
CA LYS A 564 -31.16 -0.31 0.56
C LYS A 564 -30.05 -0.02 -0.45
N MET A 565 -29.08 0.84 -0.12
CA MET A 565 -27.91 1.09 -0.97
C MET A 565 -27.16 -0.21 -1.27
N VAL A 566 -26.91 -1.02 -0.24
CA VAL A 566 -26.17 -2.28 -0.38
C VAL A 566 -26.94 -3.28 -1.24
N THR A 567 -28.25 -3.44 -1.03
CA THR A 567 -29.10 -4.30 -1.88
C THR A 567 -29.12 -3.85 -3.34
N MET A 568 -29.14 -2.54 -3.61
CA MET A 568 -29.07 -2.05 -4.99
C MET A 568 -27.70 -2.29 -5.63
N MET A 569 -26.60 -2.11 -4.86
CA MET A 569 -25.25 -2.44 -5.34
C MET A 569 -25.10 -3.94 -5.61
N GLU A 570 -25.71 -4.78 -4.78
CA GLU A 570 -25.76 -6.23 -4.97
C GLU A 570 -26.43 -6.57 -6.31
N GLY A 571 -27.60 -6.01 -6.60
CA GLY A 571 -28.30 -6.20 -7.87
C GLY A 571 -27.43 -5.83 -9.07
N VAL A 572 -26.74 -4.68 -9.02
CA VAL A 572 -25.85 -4.28 -10.11
C VAL A 572 -24.67 -5.24 -10.26
N ILE A 573 -24.06 -5.72 -9.17
CA ILE A 573 -22.91 -6.65 -9.23
C ILE A 573 -23.35 -8.05 -9.72
N GLN A 574 -24.56 -8.50 -9.37
CA GLN A 574 -25.10 -9.82 -9.75
C GLN A 574 -25.68 -9.85 -11.17
N GLU A 575 -26.19 -8.74 -11.70
CA GLU A 575 -26.72 -8.66 -13.08
C GLU A 575 -25.60 -8.54 -14.13
N ILE A 576 -24.42 -8.04 -13.73
CA ILE A 576 -23.28 -7.84 -14.65
C ILE A 576 -22.82 -9.15 -15.35
N PRO A 577 -22.75 -10.32 -14.69
CA PRO A 577 -22.41 -11.60 -15.34
C PRO A 577 -23.48 -12.18 -16.28
N GLU A 578 -24.76 -11.79 -16.16
CA GLU A 578 -25.88 -12.39 -16.92
C GLU A 578 -26.23 -11.63 -18.20
N GLY A 579 -25.75 -10.39 -18.36
CA GLY A 579 -25.99 -9.57 -19.54
C GLY A 579 -25.06 -9.90 -20.71
N ASP A 580 -25.62 -10.01 -21.92
CA ASP A 580 -24.98 -10.32 -23.22
C ASP A 580 -23.96 -9.25 -23.71
N GLN A 581 -23.41 -8.43 -22.81
CA GLN A 581 -22.54 -7.31 -23.14
C GLN A 581 -21.08 -7.77 -23.15
N LYS A 582 -20.46 -7.82 -24.35
CA LYS A 582 -19.01 -8.04 -24.60
C LYS A 582 -18.12 -7.96 -23.34
N GLN A 583 -17.49 -9.08 -22.96
CA GLN A 583 -16.61 -9.31 -21.79
C GLN A 583 -15.81 -8.10 -21.26
N LYS A 584 -15.27 -7.25 -22.17
CA LYS A 584 -14.50 -6.04 -21.84
C LYS A 584 -15.30 -4.98 -21.06
N ASN A 585 -16.60 -4.84 -21.32
CA ASN A 585 -17.45 -3.90 -20.59
C ASN A 585 -17.83 -4.44 -19.20
N ILE A 586 -17.96 -5.76 -19.07
CA ILE A 586 -18.23 -6.45 -17.80
C ILE A 586 -17.08 -6.24 -16.82
N ALA A 587 -15.83 -6.49 -17.23
CA ALA A 587 -14.66 -6.24 -16.38
C ALA A 587 -14.58 -4.77 -15.92
N GLY A 588 -14.92 -3.83 -16.81
CA GLY A 588 -14.99 -2.40 -16.50
C GLY A 588 -16.00 -2.06 -15.40
N ALA A 589 -17.20 -2.62 -15.49
CA ALA A 589 -18.26 -2.42 -14.51
C ALA A 589 -17.93 -3.08 -13.15
N LEU A 590 -17.39 -4.30 -13.16
CA LEU A 590 -16.95 -5.00 -11.94
C LEU A 590 -15.85 -4.22 -11.21
N ALA A 591 -14.83 -3.75 -11.93
CA ALA A 591 -13.77 -2.94 -11.33
C ALA A 591 -14.29 -1.62 -10.74
N PHE A 592 -15.26 -0.99 -11.40
CA PHE A 592 -15.88 0.25 -10.95
C PHE A 592 -16.71 0.06 -9.67
N TRP A 593 -17.56 -0.97 -9.62
CA TRP A 593 -18.40 -1.24 -8.45
C TRP A 593 -17.61 -1.85 -7.29
N MET A 594 -16.60 -2.67 -7.56
CA MET A 594 -15.65 -3.14 -6.54
C MET A 594 -14.93 -1.96 -5.85
N ALA A 595 -14.48 -0.96 -6.61
CA ALA A 595 -13.86 0.25 -6.05
C ALA A 595 -14.83 1.05 -5.17
N ASN A 596 -16.05 1.31 -5.66
CA ASN A 596 -17.04 2.08 -4.92
C ASN A 596 -17.54 1.35 -3.66
N ALA A 597 -17.79 0.04 -3.73
CA ALA A 597 -18.23 -0.77 -2.60
C ALA A 597 -17.15 -0.87 -1.52
N SER A 598 -15.89 -1.10 -1.91
CA SER A 598 -14.77 -1.19 -0.94
C SER A 598 -14.51 0.14 -0.24
N GLU A 599 -14.62 1.25 -0.96
CA GLU A 599 -14.45 2.58 -0.36
C GLU A 599 -15.66 2.98 0.51
N LEU A 600 -16.89 2.62 0.11
CA LEU A 600 -18.08 2.83 0.96
C LEU A 600 -17.97 2.06 2.27
N LEU A 601 -17.56 0.79 2.21
CA LEU A 601 -17.29 -0.04 3.37
C LEU A 601 -16.24 0.60 4.28
N ASN A 602 -15.17 1.13 3.69
CA ASN A 602 -14.12 1.84 4.42
C ASN A 602 -14.66 3.08 5.15
N PHE A 603 -15.45 3.92 4.47
CA PHE A 603 -16.07 5.10 5.10
C PHE A 603 -17.00 4.72 6.25
N ILE A 604 -17.86 3.72 6.08
CA ILE A 604 -18.77 3.26 7.12
C ILE A 604 -17.99 2.71 8.32
N LYS A 605 -16.93 1.93 8.09
CA LYS A 605 -16.08 1.38 9.15
C LYS A 605 -15.31 2.43 9.94
N GLN A 606 -14.85 3.49 9.27
CA GLN A 606 -14.10 4.58 9.91
C GLN A 606 -15.01 5.60 10.61
N ASP A 607 -16.27 5.68 10.22
CA ASP A 607 -17.23 6.60 10.80
C ASP A 607 -17.71 6.13 12.19
N ARG A 608 -17.50 6.97 13.21
CA ARG A 608 -17.79 6.64 14.60
C ARG A 608 -19.26 6.31 14.86
N ASP A 609 -20.16 7.00 14.17
CA ASP A 609 -21.60 6.92 14.45
C ASP A 609 -22.24 5.82 13.58
N LEU A 610 -21.79 5.64 12.33
CA LEU A 610 -22.29 4.59 11.43
C LEU A 610 -21.71 3.20 11.72
N SER A 611 -20.44 3.10 12.09
CA SER A 611 -19.72 1.81 12.24
C SER A 611 -20.44 0.83 13.17
N ARG A 612 -20.99 1.32 14.30
CA ARG A 612 -21.62 0.47 15.32
C ARG A 612 -23.03 0.03 14.98
N VAL A 613 -23.72 0.77 14.12
CA VAL A 613 -25.16 0.59 13.88
C VAL A 613 -25.45 -0.10 12.54
N THR A 614 -24.43 -0.35 11.72
CA THR A 614 -24.55 -0.89 10.35
C THR A 614 -23.73 -2.16 10.12
N LEU A 615 -23.54 -2.99 11.15
CA LEU A 615 -22.70 -4.19 11.07
C LEU A 615 -23.17 -5.14 9.96
N ASP A 616 -24.47 -5.42 9.87
CA ASP A 616 -25.03 -6.29 8.82
C ASP A 616 -24.72 -5.76 7.41
N ALA A 617 -24.88 -4.45 7.19
CA ALA A 617 -24.58 -3.82 5.91
C ALA A 617 -23.08 -3.88 5.57
N GLN A 618 -22.20 -3.78 6.58
CA GLN A 618 -20.76 -3.89 6.40
C GLN A 618 -20.35 -5.30 5.98
N ASP A 619 -20.98 -6.33 6.54
CA ASP A 619 -20.73 -7.72 6.17
C ASP A 619 -21.18 -8.00 4.75
N ILE A 620 -22.37 -7.52 4.36
CA ILE A 620 -22.85 -7.65 2.99
C ILE A 620 -21.94 -6.87 2.03
N LEU A 621 -21.55 -5.62 2.33
CA LEU A 621 -20.60 -4.87 1.50
C LEU A 621 -19.26 -5.59 1.33
N ALA A 622 -18.73 -6.21 2.39
CA ALA A 622 -17.51 -7.00 2.30
C ALA A 622 -17.70 -8.20 1.37
N HIS A 623 -18.85 -8.88 1.46
CA HIS A 623 -19.21 -9.95 0.55
C HIS A 623 -19.30 -9.47 -0.91
N LEU A 624 -19.93 -8.31 -1.17
CA LEU A 624 -20.03 -7.74 -2.51
C LEU A 624 -18.67 -7.40 -3.11
N VAL A 625 -17.74 -6.87 -2.32
CA VAL A 625 -16.35 -6.63 -2.75
C VAL A 625 -15.68 -7.94 -3.16
N GLN A 626 -15.85 -8.99 -2.35
CA GLN A 626 -15.29 -10.31 -2.65
C GLN A 626 -15.91 -10.94 -3.90
N MET A 627 -17.23 -10.82 -4.09
CA MET A 627 -17.93 -11.29 -5.29
C MET A 627 -17.43 -10.56 -6.53
N ALA A 628 -17.40 -9.23 -6.53
CA ALA A 628 -16.94 -8.43 -7.65
C ALA A 628 -15.46 -8.73 -7.98
N PHE A 629 -14.63 -8.94 -6.96
CA PHE A 629 -13.24 -9.39 -7.12
C PHE A 629 -13.17 -10.74 -7.83
N LYS A 630 -13.92 -11.75 -7.34
CA LYS A 630 -13.94 -13.09 -7.92
C LYS A 630 -14.37 -13.08 -9.37
N TYR A 631 -15.44 -12.35 -9.70
CA TYR A 631 -15.92 -12.23 -11.08
C TYR A 631 -14.92 -11.51 -11.98
N LEU A 632 -14.28 -10.44 -11.47
CA LEU A 632 -13.28 -9.72 -12.25
C LEU A 632 -12.04 -10.59 -12.54
N VAL A 633 -11.57 -11.36 -11.55
CA VAL A 633 -10.48 -12.33 -11.74
C VAL A 633 -10.87 -13.35 -12.80
N HIS A 634 -12.06 -13.93 -12.71
CA HIS A 634 -12.55 -14.90 -13.69
C HIS A 634 -12.61 -14.31 -15.11
N CYS A 635 -13.10 -13.09 -15.27
CA CYS A 635 -13.13 -12.40 -16.58
C CYS A 635 -11.72 -12.24 -17.16
N LEU A 636 -10.76 -11.81 -16.35
CA LEU A 636 -9.38 -11.59 -16.79
C LEU A 636 -8.62 -12.90 -17.04
N GLN A 637 -8.88 -13.95 -16.25
CA GLN A 637 -8.34 -15.28 -16.50
C GLN A 637 -8.89 -15.88 -17.79
N ALA A 638 -10.19 -15.71 -18.08
CA ALA A 638 -10.79 -16.14 -19.33
C ALA A 638 -10.17 -15.42 -20.55
N ASP A 639 -9.93 -14.10 -20.43
CA ASP A 639 -9.24 -13.33 -21.46
C ASP A 639 -7.79 -13.83 -21.66
N LEU A 640 -7.04 -14.04 -20.57
CA LEU A 640 -5.67 -14.55 -20.61
C LEU A 640 -5.60 -15.96 -21.24
N ASN A 641 -6.54 -16.84 -20.90
CA ASN A 641 -6.58 -18.22 -21.38
C ASN A 641 -6.57 -18.32 -22.91
N ASN A 642 -7.16 -17.34 -23.60
CA ASN A 642 -7.17 -17.28 -25.07
C ASN A 642 -5.77 -17.07 -25.67
N TYR A 643 -4.85 -16.48 -24.90
CA TYR A 643 -3.49 -16.14 -25.35
C TYR A 643 -2.39 -16.96 -24.69
N MET A 644 -2.73 -17.77 -23.68
CA MET A 644 -1.78 -18.65 -23.00
C MET A 644 -1.00 -19.62 -23.91
N PRO A 645 -1.58 -20.18 -25.00
CA PRO A 645 -0.82 -21.02 -25.93
C PRO A 645 0.42 -20.35 -26.55
N ALA A 646 0.45 -19.01 -26.63
CA ALA A 646 1.57 -18.25 -27.17
C ALA A 646 2.92 -18.48 -26.46
N PHE A 647 2.91 -19.00 -25.23
CA PHE A 647 4.13 -19.33 -24.49
C PHE A 647 4.81 -20.63 -24.95
N LEU A 648 4.07 -21.51 -25.63
CA LEU A 648 4.54 -22.85 -26.01
C LEU A 648 4.72 -23.00 -27.53
N ASP A 649 4.07 -22.14 -28.32
CA ASP A 649 4.17 -22.17 -29.78
C ASP A 649 5.55 -21.72 -30.28
N ASP A 650 6.01 -22.32 -31.40
CA ASP A 650 7.28 -21.99 -32.03
C ASP A 650 7.28 -20.54 -32.58
N PRO A 651 8.21 -19.67 -32.13
CA PRO A 651 8.29 -18.29 -32.60
C PRO A 651 8.62 -18.15 -34.11
N GLU A 652 9.11 -19.21 -34.78
CA GLU A 652 9.43 -19.17 -36.21
C GLU A 652 8.22 -19.45 -37.12
N GLU A 653 7.12 -20.00 -36.60
CA GLU A 653 5.88 -20.22 -37.36
C GLU A 653 5.10 -18.90 -37.55
N HIS A 654 5.35 -18.23 -38.68
CA HIS A 654 4.67 -16.98 -39.06
C HIS A 654 3.20 -17.20 -39.45
N ASN A 655 2.32 -17.41 -38.47
CA ASN A 655 0.88 -17.36 -38.65
C ASN A 655 0.28 -16.11 -37.98
N PRO A 656 -0.22 -15.12 -38.75
CA PRO A 656 -0.77 -13.88 -38.19
C PRO A 656 -2.06 -14.06 -37.37
N GLN A 657 -2.71 -15.22 -37.42
CA GLN A 657 -3.89 -15.53 -36.60
C GLN A 657 -3.58 -16.18 -35.25
N ARG A 658 -2.31 -16.53 -34.98
CA ARG A 658 -1.95 -17.16 -33.71
C ARG A 658 -1.72 -16.13 -32.60
N PRO A 659 -2.10 -16.46 -31.35
CA PRO A 659 -1.79 -15.64 -30.18
C PRO A 659 -0.29 -15.37 -30.04
N LYS A 660 0.08 -14.14 -29.66
CA LYS A 660 1.46 -13.78 -29.36
C LYS A 660 1.63 -13.48 -27.87
N ILE A 661 2.87 -13.61 -27.38
CA ILE A 661 3.21 -13.20 -26.00
C ILE A 661 2.87 -11.72 -25.76
N GLU A 662 2.94 -10.89 -26.80
CA GLU A 662 2.51 -9.48 -26.76
C GLU A 662 1.03 -9.32 -26.37
N ASP A 663 0.15 -10.25 -26.75
CA ASP A 663 -1.28 -10.20 -26.41
C ASP A 663 -1.53 -10.49 -24.91
N VAL A 664 -0.70 -11.37 -24.32
CA VAL A 664 -0.69 -11.62 -22.87
C VAL A 664 -0.29 -10.34 -22.14
N LEU A 665 0.79 -9.68 -22.58
CA LEU A 665 1.25 -8.42 -22.00
C LEU A 665 0.22 -7.30 -22.19
N HIS A 666 -0.44 -7.24 -23.34
CA HIS A 666 -1.51 -6.28 -23.61
C HIS A 666 -2.69 -6.47 -22.64
N THR A 667 -3.07 -7.72 -22.38
CA THR A 667 -4.13 -8.07 -21.42
C THR A 667 -3.77 -7.62 -19.99
N LEU A 668 -2.55 -7.92 -19.53
CA LEU A 668 -2.07 -7.49 -18.20
C LEU A 668 -1.97 -5.96 -18.08
N THR A 669 -1.49 -5.29 -19.13
CA THR A 669 -1.40 -3.82 -19.18
C THR A 669 -2.78 -3.18 -19.18
N GLY A 670 -3.74 -3.77 -19.91
CA GLY A 670 -5.13 -3.36 -19.92
C GLY A 670 -5.79 -3.50 -18.55
N ALA A 671 -5.57 -4.63 -17.87
CA ALA A 671 -6.05 -4.84 -16.50
C ALA A 671 -5.49 -3.80 -15.52
N MET A 672 -4.18 -3.52 -15.57
CA MET A 672 -3.57 -2.51 -14.69
C MET A 672 -4.13 -1.11 -14.95
N SER A 673 -4.29 -0.75 -16.22
CA SER A 673 -4.86 0.54 -16.62
C SER A 673 -6.31 0.68 -16.17
N LEU A 674 -7.10 -0.40 -16.27
CA LEU A 674 -8.47 -0.44 -15.79
C LEU A 674 -8.56 -0.20 -14.28
N LEU A 675 -7.79 -0.94 -13.48
CA LEU A 675 -7.81 -0.84 -12.02
C LEU A 675 -7.38 0.56 -11.54
N ARG A 676 -6.34 1.14 -12.17
CA ARG A 676 -5.90 2.52 -11.90
C ARG A 676 -6.97 3.54 -12.27
N ARG A 677 -7.60 3.38 -13.44
CA ARG A 677 -8.66 4.28 -13.92
C ARG A 677 -9.85 4.27 -12.97
N CYS A 678 -10.27 3.09 -12.51
CA CYS A 678 -11.38 2.93 -11.54
C CYS A 678 -11.00 3.28 -10.10
N ARG A 679 -9.72 3.58 -9.83
CA ARG A 679 -9.18 3.90 -8.49
C ARG A 679 -9.39 2.76 -7.47
N VAL A 680 -9.20 1.53 -7.92
CA VAL A 680 -9.24 0.35 -7.05
C VAL A 680 -8.11 0.44 -6.02
N ASN A 681 -8.38 0.04 -4.77
CA ASN A 681 -7.39 -0.01 -3.70
C ASN A 681 -6.14 -0.81 -4.14
N ALA A 682 -4.95 -0.31 -3.80
CA ALA A 682 -3.69 -0.95 -4.13
C ALA A 682 -3.60 -2.40 -3.60
N ALA A 683 -4.14 -2.68 -2.41
CA ALA A 683 -4.16 -4.02 -1.85
C ALA A 683 -4.98 -5.00 -2.71
N LEU A 684 -6.16 -4.58 -3.17
CA LEU A 684 -7.00 -5.37 -4.08
C LEU A 684 -6.33 -5.55 -5.45
N THR A 685 -5.67 -4.50 -5.95
CA THR A 685 -4.92 -4.55 -7.21
C THR A 685 -3.79 -5.58 -7.15
N ILE A 686 -3.03 -5.57 -6.05
CA ILE A 686 -1.95 -6.53 -5.79
C ILE A 686 -2.50 -7.96 -5.73
N GLN A 687 -3.58 -8.18 -4.98
CA GLN A 687 -4.19 -9.50 -4.85
C GLN A 687 -4.68 -10.03 -6.21
N LEU A 688 -5.32 -9.16 -7.01
CA LEU A 688 -5.79 -9.53 -8.34
C LEU A 688 -4.63 -9.94 -9.25
N PHE A 689 -3.55 -9.15 -9.33
CA PHE A 689 -2.38 -9.51 -10.13
C PHE A 689 -1.68 -10.77 -9.61
N SER A 690 -1.66 -11.00 -8.30
CA SER A 690 -1.16 -12.25 -7.72
C SER A 690 -1.95 -13.46 -8.24
N GLN A 691 -3.28 -13.35 -8.32
CA GLN A 691 -4.15 -14.41 -8.86
C GLN A 691 -3.94 -14.61 -10.37
N LEU A 692 -3.71 -13.54 -11.14
CA LEU A 692 -3.41 -13.65 -12.57
C LEU A 692 -2.06 -14.31 -12.84
N PHE A 693 -1.00 -13.92 -12.12
CA PHE A 693 0.32 -14.55 -12.28
C PHE A 693 0.33 -16.00 -11.79
N HIS A 694 -0.40 -16.29 -10.71
CA HIS A 694 -0.61 -17.67 -10.27
C HIS A 694 -1.28 -18.48 -11.39
N PHE A 695 -2.36 -17.98 -11.98
CA PHE A 695 -3.04 -18.63 -13.11
C PHE A 695 -2.11 -18.86 -14.31
N ILE A 696 -1.31 -17.86 -14.70
CA ILE A 696 -0.31 -18.00 -15.79
C ILE A 696 0.66 -19.14 -15.47
N ASN A 697 1.24 -19.15 -14.27
CA ASN A 697 2.19 -20.18 -13.85
C ASN A 697 1.54 -21.57 -13.81
N MET A 698 0.37 -21.66 -13.19
CA MET A 698 -0.45 -22.85 -13.07
C MET A 698 -0.76 -23.47 -14.44
N TRP A 699 -1.26 -22.64 -15.36
CA TRP A 699 -1.62 -23.08 -16.72
C TRP A 699 -0.41 -23.61 -17.48
N LEU A 700 0.70 -22.85 -17.47
CA LEU A 700 1.94 -23.24 -18.17
C LEU A 700 2.52 -24.52 -17.60
N PHE A 701 2.61 -24.57 -16.27
CA PHE A 701 3.14 -25.72 -15.56
C PHE A 701 2.33 -26.98 -15.85
N ASN A 702 1.00 -26.91 -15.73
CA ASN A 702 0.13 -28.04 -16.04
C ASN A 702 0.29 -28.49 -17.49
N LYS A 703 0.40 -27.55 -18.44
CA LYS A 703 0.64 -27.91 -19.84
C LYS A 703 1.97 -28.63 -20.05
N LEU A 704 3.07 -28.09 -19.52
CA LEU A 704 4.40 -28.71 -19.62
C LEU A 704 4.45 -30.12 -18.99
N VAL A 705 3.67 -30.35 -17.95
CA VAL A 705 3.68 -31.58 -17.16
C VAL A 705 2.70 -32.62 -17.70
N THR A 706 1.57 -32.21 -18.27
CA THR A 706 0.56 -33.13 -18.81
C THR A 706 0.78 -33.49 -20.27
N ASP A 707 1.48 -32.63 -21.04
CA ASP A 707 1.65 -32.82 -22.48
C ASP A 707 2.86 -33.72 -22.78
N THR A 708 2.61 -35.03 -22.85
CA THR A 708 3.61 -36.05 -23.18
C THR A 708 4.15 -35.96 -24.60
N GLU A 709 3.47 -35.25 -25.51
CA GLU A 709 3.89 -35.09 -26.91
C GLU A 709 4.78 -33.86 -27.12
N SER A 710 4.84 -32.95 -26.14
CA SER A 710 5.64 -31.72 -26.24
C SER A 710 7.16 -31.95 -26.26
N GLY A 711 7.64 -33.12 -25.80
CA GLY A 711 9.07 -33.43 -25.70
C GLY A 711 9.86 -32.49 -24.77
N LEU A 712 9.16 -31.67 -23.97
CA LEU A 712 9.75 -30.67 -23.08
C LEU A 712 10.08 -31.21 -21.67
N CYS A 713 9.63 -32.42 -21.34
CA CYS A 713 9.93 -33.11 -20.08
C CYS A 713 10.37 -34.56 -20.32
#